data_AF-A0A1H7QLU3-F1
#
_entry.id   AF-A0A1H7QLU3-F1
#
_cell.length_a   1.000
_cell.length_b   1.000
_cell.length_c   1.000
_cell.angle_alpha   90.00
_cell.angle_beta   90.00
_cell.angle_gamma   90.00
#
_symmetry.space_group_name_H-M   'P 1'
#
loop_
_entity.id
_entity.type
_entity.pdbx_description
1 polymer ?
#
loop_
_entity_poly.entity_id
_entity_poly.type
_entity_poly.pdbx_seq_one_letter_code
_entity_poly.pdbx_strand_id
1 'polypeptide(L)'
;MPKNLDVKKVLVIGSGPIVIGQAAEFDYAGTQACRSLKEEGIEVVLVNSNPATIMTDKDIADEVYIEPLTVKVLEQIIEKEKPDSVLPTLGGQAGLNLGMELAESGFLEKHGVKLLGTTAETIKKAEDRQEFKDTMEKIGEPCAASLVVHNVDDGVAFAEKIGYPVVLRPAFTLGGSGGGIAHNRIECEEILENGLRLSRANEVLVERCIAGWKEIEYEVMRDGAGNCITVCNMENIDPVGVHTGDSIVVAPSQTLTDKEYQMLRSAALNIIDELQITGGCNVQFALHPTSFEYCVIEVNPRVSRSSALASKATGYPIAKVAAKIALGYTLDEIKNAITGKTYASFEPTLDYCVVKFPRLPFDKFITAKRTLTTQMKATGEVMSICTNFEGAMMKAIRSLEQHVDCLTSYDFSELDDDELKDRLTIVDDQRIWVIAEALRRGMSHEEIHKITMIDLWFIDKIHKLVKMELKLLRLGEKSTIARHKPSEENVPEFEEAKKIISADTLLKAKKLEYPDKVISRLTRFSVETIKALRDFYGIKAAYKLVDTCAAEFAAETPYYYSVYGDADEENEAEGEGSGKKKILVLGSGPIRIGQGIEFDYCSVHATWAFEKAGYETIIINNNPETVSTDFDIADKLYFEPLTPEDVENIVRLEKPDGAVVQFGGQTAIKLTQDLMKMGVKIYGTKAEDVDAAEDREIFDRILEETGIKRAEGATVYTAEEAKEVANRLGYPVLVRPSYVLGGQGMQIALSDKEIEEFINIINRIAQDHPILVDKYLQGVETEVDAVCDGENIVIPGIMEHIERSGIHSGDSISVYPAQSLSDKVKQTIADYTERLAKALHVIGLINVQFIAVGDEVYIIEANPRSSRTVPYISKVTGIPIVDLAAQVMMGKKLTELGYTPRLQPEAEHIAIKMPVFSFEKIRGAEISLGPEMKSTGECLGISKSYSEALYKAFIGAGIKLPKHKQMIITVKDSDKGEVIDIARRFEKLGYIIYATRSTADTLNENGVKARKVNRISQESPTVIDLILGHRIDLVIDTPTQGRDKSRDGFLIRRTAIETGVNVITALDTAKALVTSLEDTYKEDTLELVDIAKI
;
A
#
# COMPACT_ATOMS: atom_id res chain seq x y z
N MET A 1 -32.90 1.02 -27.08
CA MET A 1 -32.34 0.48 -25.83
C MET A 1 -31.10 1.30 -25.53
N PRO A 2 -30.86 1.67 -24.27
CA PRO A 2 -29.84 2.66 -23.91
C PRO A 2 -28.41 2.16 -24.06
N LYS A 3 -28.17 0.86 -23.83
CA LYS A 3 -26.89 0.20 -24.10
C LYS A 3 -26.48 0.36 -25.57
N ASN A 4 -25.26 0.84 -25.80
CA ASN A 4 -24.64 0.89 -27.11
C ASN A 4 -24.40 -0.52 -27.66
N LEU A 5 -25.19 -0.91 -28.66
CA LEU A 5 -25.15 -2.25 -29.27
C LEU A 5 -23.94 -2.45 -30.19
N ASP A 6 -23.22 -1.37 -30.52
CA ASP A 6 -22.02 -1.42 -31.35
C ASP A 6 -20.78 -1.86 -30.55
N VAL A 7 -20.87 -1.89 -29.21
CA VAL A 7 -19.78 -2.33 -28.33
C VAL A 7 -20.06 -3.77 -27.89
N LYS A 8 -19.18 -4.70 -28.28
CA LYS A 8 -19.26 -6.13 -27.93
C LYS A 8 -18.01 -6.62 -27.23
N LYS A 9 -16.84 -6.07 -27.57
CA LYS A 9 -15.55 -6.38 -26.93
C LYS A 9 -14.86 -5.10 -26.47
N VAL A 10 -14.43 -5.06 -25.22
CA VAL A 10 -13.76 -3.91 -24.60
C VAL A 10 -12.40 -4.32 -24.04
N LEU A 11 -11.36 -3.54 -24.36
CA LEU A 11 -10.06 -3.62 -23.72
C LEU A 11 -10.02 -2.69 -22.49
N VAL A 12 -9.88 -3.26 -21.31
CA VAL A 12 -9.69 -2.54 -20.04
C VAL A 12 -8.18 -2.44 -19.75
N ILE A 13 -7.70 -1.23 -19.44
CA ILE A 13 -6.30 -1.00 -19.05
C ILE A 13 -6.22 -0.89 -17.53
N GLY A 14 -5.47 -1.79 -16.89
CA GLY A 14 -5.17 -1.74 -15.46
C GLY A 14 -4.08 -0.72 -15.11
N SER A 15 -3.80 -0.59 -13.82
CA SER A 15 -2.87 0.41 -13.29
C SER A 15 -1.40 -0.01 -13.33
N GLY A 16 -1.12 -1.32 -13.41
CA GLY A 16 0.23 -1.86 -13.28
C GLY A 16 0.62 -2.09 -11.81
N PRO A 17 1.93 -2.11 -11.49
CA PRO A 17 2.40 -2.40 -10.15
C PRO A 17 1.96 -1.33 -9.13
N ILE A 18 1.82 -1.75 -7.86
CA ILE A 18 1.50 -0.86 -6.74
C ILE A 18 2.68 0.07 -6.45
N VAL A 19 2.42 1.37 -6.46
CA VAL A 19 3.39 2.43 -6.14
C VAL A 19 2.75 3.50 -5.25
N ILE A 20 3.54 4.27 -4.50
CA ILE A 20 3.02 5.38 -3.71
C ILE A 20 2.31 6.38 -4.64
N GLY A 21 1.01 6.58 -4.37
CA GLY A 21 0.11 7.40 -5.19
C GLY A 21 -0.81 6.62 -6.11
N GLN A 22 -0.50 5.35 -6.42
CA GLN A 22 -1.31 4.50 -7.28
C GLN A 22 -1.30 3.06 -6.73
N ALA A 23 -2.30 2.73 -5.89
CA ALA A 23 -2.30 1.50 -5.11
C ALA A 23 -3.48 0.58 -5.47
N ALA A 24 -4.07 -0.09 -4.47
CA ALA A 24 -5.03 -1.18 -4.66
C ALA A 24 -6.41 -0.68 -5.13
N GLU A 25 -6.69 0.62 -5.02
CA GLU A 25 -7.96 1.23 -5.43
C GLU A 25 -8.32 0.91 -6.89
N PHE A 26 -7.32 0.67 -7.74
CA PHE A 26 -7.51 0.35 -9.15
C PHE A 26 -7.71 -1.15 -9.41
N ASP A 27 -7.28 -2.04 -8.52
CA ASP A 27 -7.71 -3.44 -8.57
C ASP A 27 -9.19 -3.55 -8.17
N TYR A 28 -9.59 -2.85 -7.11
CA TYR A 28 -10.99 -2.73 -6.72
C TYR A 28 -11.86 -2.18 -7.86
N ALA A 29 -11.51 -1.00 -8.40
CA ALA A 29 -12.28 -0.38 -9.47
C ALA A 29 -12.26 -1.19 -10.76
N GLY A 30 -11.10 -1.75 -11.13
CA GLY A 30 -10.93 -2.61 -12.31
C GLY A 30 -11.77 -3.89 -12.20
N THR A 31 -11.75 -4.55 -11.04
CA THR A 31 -12.56 -5.75 -10.77
C THR A 31 -14.05 -5.46 -10.89
N GLN A 32 -14.54 -4.36 -10.27
CA GLN A 32 -15.95 -3.97 -10.37
C GLN A 32 -16.37 -3.68 -11.82
N ALA A 33 -15.53 -2.96 -12.56
CA ALA A 33 -15.82 -2.62 -13.94
C ALA A 33 -15.84 -3.85 -14.85
N CYS A 34 -14.83 -4.73 -14.76
CA CYS A 34 -14.79 -5.97 -15.55
C CYS A 34 -16.03 -6.84 -15.30
N ARG A 35 -16.40 -7.03 -14.02
CA ARG A 35 -17.64 -7.75 -13.66
C ARG A 35 -18.88 -7.07 -14.23
N SER A 36 -18.96 -5.74 -14.14
CA SER A 36 -20.09 -4.97 -14.66
C SER A 36 -20.21 -5.05 -16.19
N LEU A 37 -19.10 -5.07 -16.92
CA LEU A 37 -19.10 -5.24 -18.37
C LEU A 37 -19.58 -6.65 -18.76
N LYS A 38 -19.11 -7.69 -18.05
CA LYS A 38 -19.55 -9.08 -18.26
C LYS A 38 -21.02 -9.31 -17.91
N GLU A 39 -21.54 -8.69 -16.85
CA GLU A 39 -22.97 -8.70 -16.50
C GLU A 39 -23.85 -8.19 -17.66
N GLU A 40 -23.35 -7.23 -18.44
CA GLU A 40 -24.03 -6.70 -19.61
C GLU A 40 -23.79 -7.54 -20.88
N GLY A 41 -23.02 -8.64 -20.80
CA GLY A 41 -22.69 -9.50 -21.94
C GLY A 41 -21.66 -8.90 -22.90
N ILE A 42 -20.75 -8.08 -22.39
CA ILE A 42 -19.57 -7.58 -23.11
C ILE A 42 -18.40 -8.54 -22.88
N GLU A 43 -17.69 -8.88 -23.95
CA GLU A 43 -16.41 -9.60 -23.88
C GLU A 43 -15.32 -8.64 -23.38
N VAL A 44 -14.62 -9.03 -22.32
CA VAL A 44 -13.63 -8.18 -21.65
C VAL A 44 -12.24 -8.72 -21.91
N VAL A 45 -11.41 -7.90 -22.56
CA VAL A 45 -9.97 -8.10 -22.63
C VAL A 45 -9.34 -7.21 -21.56
N LEU A 46 -8.53 -7.78 -20.68
CA LEU A 46 -7.83 -7.03 -19.65
C LEU A 46 -6.33 -7.08 -19.86
N VAL A 47 -5.67 -5.93 -19.66
CA VAL A 47 -4.21 -5.87 -19.58
C VAL A 47 -3.77 -5.17 -18.29
N ASN A 48 -2.98 -5.86 -17.48
CA ASN A 48 -2.38 -5.32 -16.26
C ASN A 48 -1.11 -6.10 -15.91
N SER A 49 0.02 -5.43 -15.73
CA SER A 49 1.30 -6.08 -15.43
C SER A 49 1.41 -6.65 -14.01
N ASN A 50 0.49 -6.29 -13.10
CA ASN A 50 0.50 -6.73 -11.71
C ASN A 50 -0.17 -8.10 -11.53
N PRO A 51 0.57 -9.14 -11.11
CA PRO A 51 0.01 -10.47 -10.93
C PRO A 51 -0.79 -10.64 -9.63
N ALA A 52 -0.71 -9.72 -8.68
CA ALA A 52 -1.35 -9.85 -7.37
C ALA A 52 -2.81 -9.39 -7.33
N THR A 53 -3.34 -8.87 -8.43
CA THR A 53 -4.67 -8.25 -8.49
C THR A 53 -5.79 -9.26 -8.75
N ILE A 54 -6.96 -9.10 -8.13
CA ILE A 54 -8.15 -9.93 -8.45
C ILE A 54 -8.61 -9.70 -9.89
N MET A 55 -8.48 -8.48 -10.43
CA MET A 55 -8.93 -8.18 -11.79
C MET A 55 -8.26 -9.07 -12.86
N THR A 56 -7.04 -9.55 -12.62
CA THR A 56 -6.29 -10.45 -13.52
C THR A 56 -6.60 -11.93 -13.31
N ASP A 57 -7.69 -12.25 -12.62
CA ASP A 57 -8.18 -13.62 -12.53
C ASP A 57 -9.02 -14.00 -13.75
N LYS A 58 -8.90 -15.26 -14.16
CA LYS A 58 -9.61 -15.83 -15.32
C LYS A 58 -11.14 -15.75 -15.24
N ASP A 59 -11.69 -15.65 -14.03
CA ASP A 59 -13.14 -15.54 -13.84
C ASP A 59 -13.64 -14.09 -14.08
N ILE A 60 -12.74 -13.09 -14.00
CA ILE A 60 -13.08 -11.66 -14.02
C ILE A 60 -13.10 -11.07 -15.44
N ALA A 61 -12.22 -11.48 -16.33
CA ALA A 61 -12.20 -11.09 -17.75
C ALA A 61 -12.20 -12.33 -18.66
N ASP A 62 -12.47 -12.18 -19.96
CA ASP A 62 -12.48 -13.29 -20.91
C ASP A 62 -11.06 -13.59 -21.45
N GLU A 63 -10.25 -12.54 -21.60
CA GLU A 63 -8.86 -12.58 -22.04
C GLU A 63 -8.01 -11.76 -21.06
N VAL A 64 -6.91 -12.31 -20.55
CA VAL A 64 -6.11 -11.65 -19.49
C VAL A 64 -4.63 -11.62 -19.87
N TYR A 65 -4.11 -10.42 -20.08
CA TYR A 65 -2.72 -10.14 -20.40
C TYR A 65 -1.99 -9.56 -19.20
N ILE A 66 -1.10 -10.35 -18.60
CA ILE A 66 -0.14 -9.85 -17.61
C ILE A 66 1.14 -9.44 -18.35
N GLU A 67 1.06 -8.28 -18.98
CA GLU A 67 2.08 -7.76 -19.90
C GLU A 67 2.53 -6.34 -19.50
N PRO A 68 3.74 -5.90 -19.89
CA PRO A 68 4.20 -4.56 -19.63
C PRO A 68 3.24 -3.50 -20.21
N LEU A 69 2.88 -2.51 -19.39
CA LEU A 69 1.97 -1.44 -19.80
C LEU A 69 2.69 -0.40 -20.67
N THR A 70 2.93 -0.73 -21.94
CA THR A 70 3.49 0.17 -22.95
C THR A 70 2.57 0.25 -24.17
N VAL A 71 2.63 1.37 -24.89
CA VAL A 71 1.84 1.57 -26.12
C VAL A 71 2.09 0.46 -27.13
N LYS A 72 3.34 0.01 -27.31
CA LYS A 72 3.67 -1.06 -28.26
C LYS A 72 3.07 -2.42 -27.90
N VAL A 73 2.99 -2.74 -26.61
CA VAL A 73 2.29 -3.94 -26.16
C VAL A 73 0.78 -3.80 -26.38
N LEU A 74 0.20 -2.64 -26.06
CA LEU A 74 -1.24 -2.40 -26.28
C LEU A 74 -1.62 -2.43 -27.77
N GLU A 75 -0.78 -1.88 -28.66
CA GLU A 75 -0.96 -1.96 -30.12
C GLU A 75 -1.07 -3.43 -30.56
N GLN A 76 -0.18 -4.31 -30.08
CA GLN A 76 -0.22 -5.74 -30.40
C GLN A 76 -1.47 -6.43 -29.85
N ILE A 77 -1.88 -6.12 -28.62
CA ILE A 77 -3.10 -6.69 -28.02
C ILE A 77 -4.32 -6.26 -28.83
N ILE A 78 -4.40 -4.99 -29.24
CA ILE A 78 -5.49 -4.46 -30.07
C ILE A 78 -5.52 -5.16 -31.45
N GLU A 79 -4.37 -5.36 -32.08
CA GLU A 79 -4.28 -6.07 -33.38
C GLU A 79 -4.70 -7.54 -33.28
N LYS A 80 -4.35 -8.20 -32.16
CA LYS A 80 -4.68 -9.60 -31.87
C LYS A 80 -6.16 -9.78 -31.53
N GLU A 81 -6.64 -9.04 -30.53
CA GLU A 81 -7.98 -9.22 -29.94
C GLU A 81 -9.08 -8.46 -30.67
N LYS A 82 -8.72 -7.40 -31.41
CA LYS A 82 -9.63 -6.53 -32.17
C LYS A 82 -10.82 -6.05 -31.33
N PRO A 83 -10.57 -5.41 -30.16
CA PRO A 83 -11.65 -4.85 -29.35
C PRO A 83 -12.36 -3.73 -30.11
N ASP A 84 -13.66 -3.57 -29.89
CA ASP A 84 -14.42 -2.43 -30.45
C ASP A 84 -14.02 -1.13 -29.76
N SER A 85 -13.57 -1.22 -28.50
CA SER A 85 -13.22 -0.06 -27.70
C SER A 85 -12.22 -0.32 -26.59
N VAL A 86 -11.61 0.74 -26.07
CA VAL A 86 -10.69 0.76 -24.93
C VAL A 86 -11.28 1.60 -23.79
N LEU A 87 -11.19 1.11 -22.56
CA LEU A 87 -11.60 1.80 -21.34
C LEU A 87 -10.35 2.14 -20.49
N PRO A 88 -9.79 3.36 -20.61
CA PRO A 88 -8.54 3.74 -19.92
C PRO A 88 -8.76 4.34 -18.52
N THR A 89 -10.00 4.65 -18.14
CA THR A 89 -10.32 5.46 -16.96
C THR A 89 -10.27 4.70 -15.64
N LEU A 90 -9.91 3.41 -15.66
CA LEU A 90 -9.85 2.52 -14.50
C LEU A 90 -8.42 2.18 -14.04
N GLY A 91 -7.42 2.51 -14.86
CA GLY A 91 -6.01 2.18 -14.62
C GLY A 91 -5.20 3.33 -13.99
N GLY A 92 -5.86 4.26 -13.29
CA GLY A 92 -5.20 5.43 -12.74
C GLY A 92 -4.55 6.31 -13.81
N GLN A 93 -3.40 6.92 -13.48
CA GLN A 93 -2.68 7.76 -14.43
C GLN A 93 -2.03 6.93 -15.54
N ALA A 94 -1.56 5.72 -15.22
CA ALA A 94 -0.95 4.83 -16.21
C ALA A 94 -1.94 4.50 -17.35
N GLY A 95 -3.17 4.11 -16.99
CA GLY A 95 -4.23 3.81 -17.96
C GLY A 95 -4.61 5.00 -18.83
N LEU A 96 -4.79 6.19 -18.23
CA LEU A 96 -5.09 7.42 -18.97
C LEU A 96 -3.99 7.80 -19.96
N ASN A 97 -2.74 7.82 -19.51
CA ASN A 97 -1.60 8.20 -20.36
C ASN A 97 -1.48 7.27 -21.58
N LEU A 98 -1.64 5.96 -21.38
CA LEU A 98 -1.56 4.98 -22.45
C LEU A 98 -2.74 5.10 -23.44
N GLY A 99 -3.97 5.30 -22.91
CA GLY A 99 -5.14 5.55 -23.75
C GLY A 99 -5.01 6.81 -24.59
N MET A 100 -4.45 7.87 -24.02
CA MET A 100 -4.15 9.13 -24.71
C MET A 100 -3.09 8.96 -25.80
N GLU A 101 -1.95 8.33 -25.49
CA GLU A 101 -0.87 8.14 -26.46
C GLU A 101 -1.33 7.27 -27.66
N LEU A 102 -2.19 6.26 -27.42
CA LEU A 102 -2.83 5.48 -28.48
C LEU A 102 -3.80 6.30 -29.35
N ALA A 103 -4.55 7.22 -28.74
CA ALA A 103 -5.47 8.10 -29.47
C ALA A 103 -4.73 9.15 -30.30
N GLU A 104 -3.75 9.84 -29.70
CA GLU A 104 -2.97 10.92 -30.32
C GLU A 104 -2.08 10.42 -31.47
N SER A 105 -1.61 9.18 -31.41
CA SER A 105 -0.87 8.55 -32.49
C SER A 105 -1.72 8.21 -33.73
N GLY A 106 -3.05 8.32 -33.63
CA GLY A 106 -4.00 7.91 -34.68
C GLY A 106 -4.15 6.39 -34.82
N PHE A 107 -3.56 5.61 -33.91
CA PHE A 107 -3.60 4.15 -33.95
C PHE A 107 -5.02 3.60 -33.76
N LEU A 108 -5.76 4.13 -32.79
CA LEU A 108 -7.13 3.70 -32.49
C LEU A 108 -8.08 3.92 -33.69
N GLU A 109 -8.01 5.10 -34.31
CA GLU A 109 -8.83 5.46 -35.49
C GLU A 109 -8.55 4.51 -36.67
N LYS A 110 -7.27 4.22 -36.94
CA LYS A 110 -6.85 3.31 -38.01
C LYS A 110 -7.40 1.88 -37.85
N HIS A 111 -7.63 1.45 -36.61
CA HIS A 111 -8.14 0.11 -36.28
C HIS A 111 -9.65 0.10 -35.98
N GLY A 112 -10.33 1.24 -36.08
CA GLY A 112 -11.76 1.34 -35.79
C GLY A 112 -12.11 1.18 -34.30
N VAL A 113 -11.14 1.41 -33.41
CA VAL A 113 -11.28 1.26 -31.96
C VAL A 113 -11.61 2.62 -31.34
N LYS A 114 -12.56 2.67 -30.41
CA LYS A 114 -12.97 3.91 -29.72
C LYS A 114 -12.52 3.94 -28.27
N LEU A 115 -12.31 5.13 -27.71
CA LEU A 115 -12.22 5.30 -26.25
C LEU A 115 -13.63 5.34 -25.65
N LEU A 116 -13.88 4.56 -24.60
CA LEU A 116 -15.13 4.60 -23.82
C LEU A 116 -14.95 5.40 -22.53
N GLY A 117 -16.08 5.92 -22.04
CA GLY A 117 -16.11 6.85 -20.91
C GLY A 117 -15.59 8.22 -21.34
N THR A 118 -14.53 8.69 -20.71
CA THR A 118 -13.94 10.00 -20.99
C THR A 118 -13.21 10.04 -22.33
N THR A 119 -13.51 11.04 -23.17
CA THR A 119 -12.86 11.22 -24.48
C THR A 119 -11.42 11.71 -24.36
N ALA A 120 -10.61 11.53 -25.42
CA ALA A 120 -9.24 12.06 -25.44
C ALA A 120 -9.20 13.60 -25.30
N GLU A 121 -10.13 14.31 -25.94
CA GLU A 121 -10.24 15.76 -25.82
C GLU A 121 -10.54 16.17 -24.37
N THR A 122 -11.46 15.48 -23.70
CA THR A 122 -11.80 15.73 -22.30
C THR A 122 -10.63 15.46 -21.36
N ILE A 123 -9.93 14.32 -21.54
CA ILE A 123 -8.75 13.99 -20.73
C ILE A 123 -7.69 15.08 -20.88
N LYS A 124 -7.42 15.51 -22.12
CA LYS A 124 -6.46 16.59 -22.40
C LYS A 124 -6.84 17.90 -21.72
N LYS A 125 -8.12 18.31 -21.81
CA LYS A 125 -8.61 19.54 -21.16
C LYS A 125 -8.48 19.50 -19.63
N ALA A 126 -8.61 18.33 -19.02
CA ALA A 126 -8.52 18.19 -17.56
C ALA A 126 -7.06 18.06 -17.08
N GLU A 127 -6.20 17.35 -17.81
CA GLU A 127 -4.82 17.07 -17.40
C GLU A 127 -3.81 18.14 -17.83
N ASP A 128 -4.04 18.82 -18.96
CA ASP A 128 -3.20 19.95 -19.37
C ASP A 128 -3.54 21.19 -18.55
N ARG A 129 -2.54 21.73 -17.85
CA ARG A 129 -2.74 22.86 -16.92
C ARG A 129 -3.27 24.12 -17.59
N GLN A 130 -2.87 24.40 -18.83
CA GLN A 130 -3.30 25.59 -19.54
C GLN A 130 -4.71 25.40 -20.08
N GLU A 131 -5.01 24.26 -20.71
CA GLU A 131 -6.37 23.96 -21.17
C GLU A 131 -7.36 23.89 -20.01
N PHE A 132 -6.95 23.34 -18.86
CA PHE A 132 -7.74 23.32 -17.64
C PHE A 132 -8.07 24.73 -17.17
N LYS A 133 -7.05 25.59 -17.05
CA LYS A 133 -7.21 26.99 -16.64
C LYS A 133 -8.12 27.76 -17.60
N ASP A 134 -7.90 27.63 -18.91
CA ASP A 134 -8.73 28.26 -19.94
C ASP A 134 -10.19 27.78 -19.85
N THR A 135 -10.39 26.50 -19.54
CA THR A 135 -11.71 25.91 -19.32
C THR A 135 -12.39 26.50 -18.09
N MET A 136 -11.69 26.60 -16.96
CA MET A 136 -12.22 27.20 -15.73
C MET A 136 -12.55 28.69 -15.92
N GLU A 137 -11.66 29.45 -16.58
CA GLU A 137 -11.89 30.86 -16.92
C GLU A 137 -13.11 31.05 -17.84
N LYS A 138 -13.35 30.14 -18.78
CA LYS A 138 -14.52 30.15 -19.68
C LYS A 138 -15.83 30.02 -18.91
N ILE A 139 -15.89 29.16 -17.90
CA ILE A 139 -17.10 28.95 -17.07
C ILE A 139 -17.16 29.87 -15.84
N GLY A 140 -16.13 30.70 -15.64
CA GLY A 140 -16.06 31.66 -14.53
C GLY A 140 -15.69 31.04 -13.19
N GLU A 141 -15.14 29.82 -13.18
CA GLU A 141 -14.66 29.14 -11.98
C GLU A 141 -13.24 29.65 -11.62
N PRO A 142 -12.97 29.98 -10.35
CA PRO A 142 -11.70 30.59 -9.95
C PRO A 142 -10.57 29.55 -9.88
N CYS A 143 -9.45 29.81 -10.56
CA CYS A 143 -8.20 29.06 -10.39
C CYS A 143 -7.14 29.93 -9.69
N ALA A 144 -6.16 29.27 -9.07
CA ALA A 144 -4.98 29.97 -8.56
C ALA A 144 -4.24 30.67 -9.71
N ALA A 145 -3.99 31.97 -9.55
CA ALA A 145 -3.25 32.74 -10.54
C ALA A 145 -1.83 32.18 -10.68
N SER A 146 -1.49 31.70 -11.87
CA SER A 146 -0.21 31.04 -12.15
C SER A 146 0.38 31.41 -13.51
N LEU A 147 1.72 31.32 -13.61
CA LEU A 147 2.51 31.55 -14.82
C LEU A 147 3.76 30.65 -14.83
N VAL A 148 4.02 29.98 -15.95
CA VAL A 148 5.29 29.27 -16.20
C VAL A 148 6.34 30.29 -16.65
N VAL A 149 7.50 30.28 -15.99
CA VAL A 149 8.62 31.18 -16.28
C VAL A 149 9.89 30.40 -16.57
N HIS A 150 10.77 30.96 -17.40
CA HIS A 150 12.03 30.35 -17.84
C HIS A 150 13.28 31.11 -17.35
N ASN A 151 13.07 32.21 -16.63
CA ASN A 151 14.10 33.05 -16.04
C ASN A 151 13.57 33.67 -14.73
N VAL A 152 14.48 34.15 -13.90
CA VAL A 152 14.17 34.70 -12.57
C VAL A 152 13.37 36.00 -12.68
N ASP A 153 13.73 36.88 -13.63
CA ASP A 153 13.10 38.21 -13.78
C ASP A 153 11.60 38.11 -14.05
N ASP A 154 11.18 37.22 -14.96
CA ASP A 154 9.78 36.97 -15.29
C ASP A 154 9.01 36.41 -14.08
N GLY A 155 9.66 35.53 -13.31
CA GLY A 155 9.09 34.93 -12.10
C GLY A 155 8.82 35.96 -11.01
N VAL A 156 9.80 36.83 -10.74
CA VAL A 156 9.67 37.92 -9.77
C VAL A 156 8.62 38.94 -10.22
N ALA A 157 8.62 39.33 -11.50
CA ALA A 157 7.63 40.26 -12.04
C ALA A 157 6.19 39.74 -11.90
N PHE A 158 5.99 38.44 -12.14
CA PHE A 158 4.68 37.82 -11.94
C PHE A 158 4.30 37.71 -10.46
N ALA A 159 5.25 37.32 -9.59
CA ALA A 159 5.02 37.27 -8.15
C ALA A 159 4.62 38.64 -7.56
N GLU A 160 5.27 39.72 -8.00
CA GLU A 160 4.91 41.09 -7.61
C GLU A 160 3.51 41.50 -8.11
N LYS A 161 3.08 40.99 -9.27
CA LYS A 161 1.75 41.24 -9.83
C LYS A 161 0.65 40.56 -9.02
N ILE A 162 0.86 39.31 -8.58
CA ILE A 162 -0.16 38.52 -7.86
C ILE A 162 -0.08 38.69 -6.33
N GLY A 163 1.05 39.17 -5.80
CA GLY A 163 1.32 39.36 -4.38
C GLY A 163 1.89 38.11 -3.70
N TYR A 164 2.70 38.34 -2.66
CA TYR A 164 3.28 37.29 -1.82
C TYR A 164 2.33 36.87 -0.68
N PRO A 165 2.41 35.62 -0.17
CA PRO A 165 3.32 34.56 -0.60
C PRO A 165 2.93 33.90 -1.93
N VAL A 166 3.93 33.40 -2.66
CA VAL A 166 3.77 32.63 -3.91
C VAL A 166 4.41 31.26 -3.78
N VAL A 167 3.85 30.28 -4.46
CA VAL A 167 4.40 28.92 -4.59
C VAL A 167 5.21 28.85 -5.88
N LEU A 168 6.41 28.31 -5.79
CA LEU A 168 7.34 28.12 -6.90
C LEU A 168 7.54 26.62 -7.11
N ARG A 169 7.14 26.10 -8.28
CA ARG A 169 7.18 24.68 -8.62
C ARG A 169 8.00 24.44 -9.89
N PRO A 170 9.24 23.96 -9.79
CA PRO A 170 10.04 23.62 -10.95
C PRO A 170 9.42 22.48 -11.75
N ALA A 171 9.42 22.61 -13.07
CA ALA A 171 8.94 21.56 -13.95
C ALA A 171 9.90 20.36 -13.93
N PHE A 172 9.36 19.15 -14.00
CA PHE A 172 10.11 17.89 -14.08
C PHE A 172 11.06 17.61 -12.91
N THR A 173 10.79 18.20 -11.73
CA THR A 173 11.45 17.84 -10.47
C THR A 173 10.52 17.02 -9.59
N LEU A 174 11.06 16.01 -8.88
CA LEU A 174 10.27 15.15 -8.00
C LEU A 174 10.27 15.71 -6.58
N GLY A 175 9.14 15.69 -5.87
CA GLY A 175 8.98 16.06 -4.46
C GLY A 175 9.11 17.55 -4.14
N GLY A 176 8.92 18.43 -5.13
CA GLY A 176 9.13 19.86 -4.96
C GLY A 176 10.61 20.26 -4.86
N SER A 177 11.52 19.46 -5.43
CA SER A 177 12.96 19.79 -5.45
C SER A 177 13.17 21.09 -6.22
N GLY A 178 13.90 22.02 -5.60
CA GLY A 178 14.11 23.36 -6.14
C GLY A 178 12.90 24.28 -6.05
N GLY A 179 11.77 23.80 -5.53
CA GLY A 179 10.57 24.61 -5.28
C GLY A 179 10.44 25.04 -3.83
N GLY A 180 9.43 25.84 -3.56
CA GLY A 180 9.17 26.35 -2.21
C GLY A 180 8.08 27.42 -2.20
N ILE A 181 7.81 27.95 -1.01
CA ILE A 181 6.95 29.11 -0.82
C ILE A 181 7.87 30.30 -0.60
N ALA A 182 7.74 31.32 -1.45
CA ALA A 182 8.41 32.59 -1.25
C ALA A 182 7.45 33.55 -0.56
N HIS A 183 7.82 34.04 0.62
CA HIS A 183 7.06 35.05 1.37
C HIS A 183 7.46 36.47 0.99
N ASN A 184 8.56 36.63 0.27
CA ASN A 184 9.08 37.91 -0.18
C ASN A 184 9.94 37.73 -1.45
N ARG A 185 10.39 38.86 -2.00
CA ARG A 185 11.20 38.90 -3.22
C ARG A 185 12.53 38.16 -3.12
N ILE A 186 13.24 38.25 -1.99
CA ILE A 186 14.56 37.63 -1.83
C ILE A 186 14.43 36.11 -1.89
N GLU A 187 13.49 35.55 -1.12
CA GLU A 187 13.18 34.13 -1.18
C GLU A 187 12.72 33.69 -2.58
N CYS A 188 11.98 34.55 -3.29
CA CYS A 188 11.52 34.26 -4.64
C CYS A 188 12.69 34.12 -5.63
N GLU A 189 13.65 35.04 -5.59
CA GLU A 189 14.85 35.01 -6.42
C GLU A 189 15.69 33.75 -6.12
N GLU A 190 15.97 33.45 -4.85
CA GLU A 190 16.75 32.28 -4.43
C GLU A 190 16.10 30.95 -4.86
N ILE A 191 14.78 30.82 -4.67
CA ILE A 191 14.04 29.61 -5.04
C ILE A 191 13.95 29.49 -6.57
N LEU A 192 13.74 30.58 -7.32
CA LEU A 192 13.71 30.55 -8.79
C LEU A 192 15.05 30.16 -9.39
N GLU A 193 16.16 30.71 -8.90
CA GLU A 193 17.51 30.35 -9.37
C GLU A 193 17.79 28.86 -9.18
N ASN A 194 17.51 28.35 -7.99
CA ASN A 194 17.71 26.94 -7.70
C ASN A 194 16.73 26.06 -8.48
N GLY A 195 15.47 26.48 -8.60
CA GLY A 195 14.41 25.78 -9.30
C GLY A 195 14.68 25.60 -10.78
N LEU A 196 15.04 26.69 -11.47
CA LEU A 196 15.39 26.66 -12.89
C LEU A 196 16.61 25.78 -13.15
N ARG A 197 17.63 25.86 -12.29
CA ARG A 197 18.83 25.00 -12.37
C ARG A 197 18.51 23.51 -12.26
N LEU A 198 17.54 23.15 -11.41
CA LEU A 198 17.14 21.76 -11.17
C LEU A 198 16.10 21.26 -12.18
N SER A 199 15.41 22.16 -12.88
CA SER A 199 14.38 21.80 -13.86
C SER A 199 15.01 21.28 -15.16
N ARG A 200 14.50 20.13 -15.64
CA ARG A 200 14.93 19.56 -16.93
C ARG A 200 14.51 20.40 -18.14
N ALA A 201 13.38 21.10 -18.01
CA ALA A 201 12.84 21.97 -19.04
C ALA A 201 13.29 23.42 -18.86
N ASN A 202 14.07 23.72 -17.82
CA ASN A 202 14.41 25.08 -17.41
C ASN A 202 13.14 25.94 -17.24
N GLU A 203 12.17 25.40 -16.49
CA GLU A 203 10.84 25.96 -16.26
C GLU A 203 10.49 25.92 -14.78
N VAL A 204 9.88 27.00 -14.27
CA VAL A 204 9.26 27.05 -12.93
C VAL A 204 7.87 27.65 -13.04
N LEU A 205 6.87 27.02 -12.43
CA LEU A 205 5.54 27.59 -12.27
C LEU A 205 5.53 28.49 -11.03
N VAL A 206 5.20 29.78 -11.21
CA VAL A 206 4.93 30.73 -10.13
C VAL A 206 3.43 30.82 -9.94
N GLU A 207 2.92 30.63 -8.72
CA GLU A 207 1.49 30.52 -8.44
C GLU A 207 1.10 31.19 -7.13
N ARG A 208 -0.12 31.73 -7.04
CA ARG A 208 -0.67 32.28 -5.78
C ARG A 208 -0.67 31.20 -4.71
N CYS A 209 -0.15 31.52 -3.52
CA CYS A 209 -0.19 30.59 -2.40
C CYS A 209 -1.60 30.50 -1.80
N ILE A 210 -2.14 29.29 -1.79
CA ILE A 210 -3.41 28.90 -1.15
C ILE A 210 -3.17 27.96 0.04
N ALA A 211 -1.92 27.83 0.50
CA ALA A 211 -1.59 26.97 1.64
C ALA A 211 -2.30 27.46 2.92
N GLY A 212 -2.79 26.53 3.73
CA GLY A 212 -3.56 26.85 4.94
C GLY A 212 -5.06 27.09 4.71
N TRP A 213 -5.55 27.03 3.46
CA TRP A 213 -6.99 27.02 3.16
C TRP A 213 -7.58 25.64 3.46
N LYS A 214 -8.91 25.56 3.59
CA LYS A 214 -9.60 24.26 3.71
C LYS A 214 -9.50 23.53 2.39
N GLU A 215 -9.20 22.24 2.41
CA GLU A 215 -9.15 21.41 1.22
C GLU A 215 -10.37 20.49 1.16
N ILE A 216 -11.18 20.65 0.12
CA ILE A 216 -12.49 20.01 -0.05
C ILE A 216 -12.50 19.24 -1.36
N GLU A 217 -13.00 18.02 -1.34
CA GLU A 217 -13.10 17.16 -2.53
C GLU A 217 -14.56 16.78 -2.79
N TYR A 218 -14.93 16.69 -4.07
CA TYR A 218 -16.22 16.16 -4.51
C TYR A 218 -16.00 15.01 -5.49
N GLU A 219 -16.62 13.87 -5.22
CA GLU A 219 -16.78 12.80 -6.21
C GLU A 219 -18.07 13.05 -6.99
N VAL A 220 -17.94 13.20 -8.29
CA VAL A 220 -19.02 13.61 -9.18
C VAL A 220 -19.18 12.60 -10.30
N MET A 221 -20.42 12.33 -10.69
CA MET A 221 -20.76 11.43 -11.78
C MET A 221 -21.60 12.16 -12.81
N ARG A 222 -21.35 11.88 -14.10
CA ARG A 222 -22.13 12.40 -15.23
C ARG A 222 -22.36 11.33 -16.29
N ASP A 223 -23.59 11.26 -16.80
CA ASP A 223 -23.94 10.37 -17.92
C ASP A 223 -24.00 11.09 -19.29
N GLY A 224 -24.22 10.31 -20.35
CA GLY A 224 -24.31 10.84 -21.72
C GLY A 224 -25.56 11.69 -22.00
N ALA A 225 -26.57 11.69 -21.12
CA ALA A 225 -27.75 12.55 -21.23
C ALA A 225 -27.55 13.92 -20.55
N GLY A 226 -26.44 14.10 -19.83
CA GLY A 226 -26.13 15.31 -19.07
C GLY A 226 -26.71 15.31 -17.66
N ASN A 227 -27.17 14.16 -17.14
CA ASN A 227 -27.49 14.06 -15.72
C ASN A 227 -26.18 14.08 -14.93
N CYS A 228 -26.11 14.91 -13.88
CA CYS A 228 -24.95 15.03 -13.01
C CYS A 228 -25.37 14.91 -11.54
N ILE A 229 -24.56 14.22 -10.74
CA ILE A 229 -24.77 14.05 -9.29
C ILE A 229 -23.44 14.17 -8.53
N THR A 230 -23.48 14.64 -7.29
CA THR A 230 -22.33 14.50 -6.36
C THR A 230 -22.53 13.27 -5.46
N VAL A 231 -21.70 12.25 -5.65
CA VAL A 231 -21.79 10.98 -4.91
C VAL A 231 -21.30 11.14 -3.47
N CYS A 232 -20.21 11.87 -3.29
CA CYS A 232 -19.63 12.09 -1.97
C CYS A 232 -18.91 13.43 -1.93
N ASN A 233 -18.85 14.03 -0.75
CA ASN A 233 -18.00 15.17 -0.51
C ASN A 233 -17.12 14.91 0.72
N MET A 234 -15.87 15.35 0.65
CA MET A 234 -14.84 15.04 1.64
C MET A 234 -14.16 16.34 2.09
N GLU A 235 -13.82 16.38 3.37
CA GLU A 235 -13.10 17.50 3.98
C GLU A 235 -11.79 17.00 4.58
N ASN A 236 -10.69 17.63 4.19
CA ASN A 236 -9.37 17.30 4.73
C ASN A 236 -9.20 18.01 6.08
N ILE A 237 -8.71 17.29 7.10
CA ILE A 237 -8.37 17.88 8.39
C ILE A 237 -7.10 18.72 8.24
N ASP A 238 -6.10 18.17 7.55
CA ASP A 238 -4.90 18.91 7.17
C ASP A 238 -5.28 19.93 6.08
N PRO A 239 -4.95 21.21 6.24
CA PRO A 239 -5.25 22.23 5.25
C PRO A 239 -4.33 22.12 4.02
N VAL A 240 -4.68 22.84 2.96
CA VAL A 240 -3.94 22.86 1.69
C VAL A 240 -2.44 23.02 1.94
N GLY A 241 -1.65 22.12 1.36
CA GLY A 241 -0.20 22.01 1.55
C GLY A 241 0.25 20.60 1.93
N VAL A 242 -0.67 19.77 2.43
CA VAL A 242 -0.54 18.31 2.55
C VAL A 242 -1.38 17.68 1.44
N HIS A 243 -0.80 16.76 0.68
CA HIS A 243 -1.55 16.04 -0.35
C HIS A 243 -2.71 15.26 0.27
N THR A 244 -3.90 15.25 -0.33
CA THR A 244 -5.11 14.55 0.17
C THR A 244 -4.86 13.08 0.56
N GLY A 245 -4.06 12.37 -0.24
CA GLY A 245 -3.57 11.02 0.05
C GLY A 245 -2.74 10.87 1.33
N ASP A 246 -2.02 11.90 1.78
CA ASP A 246 -1.26 11.99 3.05
C ASP A 246 -2.03 12.72 4.17
N SER A 247 -3.19 13.30 3.88
CA SER A 247 -4.05 13.97 4.85
C SER A 247 -4.96 12.99 5.58
N ILE A 248 -5.37 13.34 6.80
CA ILE A 248 -6.57 12.73 7.41
C ILE A 248 -7.80 13.38 6.74
N VAL A 249 -8.75 12.56 6.30
CA VAL A 249 -9.92 13.00 5.52
C VAL A 249 -11.20 12.50 6.17
N VAL A 250 -12.25 13.33 6.15
CA VAL A 250 -13.58 12.97 6.66
C VAL A 250 -14.65 13.04 5.56
N ALA A 251 -15.64 12.16 5.65
CA ALA A 251 -16.85 12.22 4.84
C ALA A 251 -18.10 12.07 5.74
N PRO A 252 -19.15 12.89 5.56
CA PRO A 252 -19.21 14.06 4.68
C PRO A 252 -18.36 15.23 5.23
N SER A 253 -18.30 16.37 4.51
CA SER A 253 -17.74 17.61 5.09
C SER A 253 -18.47 18.02 6.37
N GLN A 254 -17.74 18.59 7.33
CA GLN A 254 -18.24 18.92 8.67
C GLN A 254 -18.38 20.42 8.91
N THR A 255 -17.56 21.25 8.26
CA THR A 255 -17.43 22.68 8.61
C THR A 255 -17.99 23.64 7.56
N LEU A 256 -18.59 23.11 6.49
CA LEU A 256 -19.24 23.92 5.45
C LEU A 256 -20.65 24.28 5.87
N THR A 257 -21.00 25.56 5.73
CA THR A 257 -22.41 25.98 5.70
C THR A 257 -23.07 25.44 4.44
N ASP A 258 -24.40 25.28 4.45
CA ASP A 258 -25.14 24.86 3.24
C ASP A 258 -24.86 25.78 2.04
N LYS A 259 -24.62 27.08 2.26
CA LYS A 259 -24.24 28.00 1.17
C LYS A 259 -22.88 27.67 0.56
N GLU A 260 -21.87 27.38 1.38
CA GLU A 260 -20.55 26.97 0.90
C GLU A 260 -20.64 25.61 0.21
N TYR A 261 -21.39 24.67 0.79
CA TYR A 261 -21.63 23.36 0.21
C TYR A 261 -22.30 23.46 -1.17
N GLN A 262 -23.40 24.21 -1.30
CA GLN A 262 -24.11 24.35 -2.58
C GLN A 262 -23.28 25.13 -3.60
N MET A 263 -22.44 26.07 -3.16
CA MET A 263 -21.50 26.79 -4.03
C MET A 263 -20.47 25.82 -4.64
N LEU A 264 -19.78 25.04 -3.80
CA LEU A 264 -18.77 24.08 -4.27
C LEU A 264 -19.41 22.92 -5.05
N ARG A 265 -20.58 22.44 -4.63
CA ARG A 265 -21.38 21.46 -5.38
C ARG A 265 -21.73 21.99 -6.77
N SER A 266 -22.24 23.21 -6.88
CA SER A 266 -22.58 23.81 -8.17
C SER A 266 -21.35 23.96 -9.06
N ALA A 267 -20.22 24.41 -8.49
CA ALA A 267 -18.96 24.48 -9.20
C ALA A 267 -18.53 23.10 -9.73
N ALA A 268 -18.58 22.06 -8.88
CA ALA A 268 -18.21 20.70 -9.27
C ALA A 268 -19.09 20.15 -10.42
N LEU A 269 -20.40 20.43 -10.38
CA LEU A 269 -21.34 20.04 -11.44
C LEU A 269 -21.14 20.85 -12.74
N ASN A 270 -20.83 22.15 -12.64
CA ASN A 270 -20.50 22.97 -13.81
C ASN A 270 -19.22 22.50 -14.49
N ILE A 271 -18.20 22.15 -13.69
CA ILE A 271 -16.90 21.69 -14.14
C ILE A 271 -17.00 20.36 -14.89
N ILE A 272 -17.66 19.35 -14.30
CA ILE A 272 -17.82 18.05 -14.95
C ILE A 272 -18.64 18.16 -16.24
N ASP A 273 -19.66 19.03 -16.27
CA ASP A 273 -20.48 19.25 -17.45
C ASP A 273 -19.70 19.97 -18.55
N GLU A 274 -18.97 21.04 -18.25
CA GLU A 274 -18.13 21.73 -19.26
C GLU A 274 -17.06 20.80 -19.85
N LEU A 275 -16.43 19.96 -19.01
CA LEU A 275 -15.47 18.96 -19.48
C LEU A 275 -16.13 17.84 -20.29
N GLN A 276 -17.45 17.68 -20.21
CA GLN A 276 -18.23 16.61 -20.85
C GLN A 276 -17.74 15.21 -20.46
N ILE A 277 -17.34 15.04 -19.19
CA ILE A 277 -16.93 13.74 -18.66
C ILE A 277 -18.13 12.78 -18.70
N THR A 278 -17.86 11.52 -19.09
CA THR A 278 -18.86 10.45 -19.14
C THR A 278 -18.36 9.32 -18.24
N GLY A 279 -18.92 9.25 -17.03
CA GLY A 279 -18.42 8.43 -15.93
C GLY A 279 -18.24 9.25 -14.66
N GLY A 280 -17.23 8.91 -13.85
CA GLY A 280 -16.91 9.59 -12.60
C GLY A 280 -15.63 10.40 -12.65
N CYS A 281 -15.57 11.46 -11.86
CA CYS A 281 -14.35 12.24 -11.61
C CYS A 281 -14.31 12.79 -10.19
N ASN A 282 -13.10 13.12 -9.73
CA ASN A 282 -12.86 13.85 -8.49
C ASN A 282 -12.55 15.32 -8.82
N VAL A 283 -13.17 16.25 -8.09
CA VAL A 283 -12.93 17.70 -8.19
C VAL A 283 -12.42 18.21 -6.84
N GLN A 284 -11.30 18.94 -6.84
CA GLN A 284 -10.66 19.45 -5.63
C GLN A 284 -10.74 20.97 -5.54
N PHE A 285 -11.05 21.48 -4.35
CA PHE A 285 -11.20 22.90 -4.05
C PHE A 285 -10.37 23.29 -2.83
N ALA A 286 -9.80 24.49 -2.88
CA ALA A 286 -9.34 25.23 -1.71
C ALA A 286 -10.41 26.26 -1.34
N LEU A 287 -10.97 26.20 -0.13
CA LEU A 287 -11.91 27.20 0.39
C LEU A 287 -11.24 28.07 1.46
N HIS A 288 -11.35 29.39 1.30
CA HIS A 288 -10.80 30.34 2.26
C HIS A 288 -11.54 30.20 3.60
N PRO A 289 -10.84 30.04 4.76
CA PRO A 289 -11.51 29.67 6.01
C PRO A 289 -12.53 30.68 6.57
N THR A 290 -12.48 31.94 6.14
CA THR A 290 -13.31 33.04 6.66
C THR A 290 -14.07 33.82 5.57
N SER A 291 -14.14 33.31 4.34
CA SER A 291 -14.87 33.95 3.25
C SER A 291 -15.41 32.93 2.24
N PHE A 292 -16.24 33.37 1.30
CA PHE A 292 -16.71 32.54 0.17
C PHE A 292 -15.69 32.42 -0.97
N GLU A 293 -14.49 32.96 -0.81
CA GLU A 293 -13.43 32.81 -1.81
C GLU A 293 -12.97 31.35 -1.87
N TYR A 294 -13.02 30.74 -3.04
CA TYR A 294 -12.46 29.41 -3.28
C TYR A 294 -11.57 29.43 -4.52
N CYS A 295 -10.78 28.37 -4.69
CA CYS A 295 -10.00 28.08 -5.88
C CYS A 295 -10.20 26.62 -6.26
N VAL A 296 -10.44 26.34 -7.53
CA VAL A 296 -10.35 25.00 -8.10
C VAL A 296 -8.87 24.62 -8.17
N ILE A 297 -8.52 23.49 -7.57
CA ILE A 297 -7.14 22.98 -7.53
C ILE A 297 -6.87 22.12 -8.76
N GLU A 298 -7.67 21.06 -8.94
CA GLU A 298 -7.56 20.10 -10.05
C GLU A 298 -8.85 19.30 -10.23
N VAL A 299 -8.94 18.61 -11.37
CA VAL A 299 -9.97 17.62 -11.68
C VAL A 299 -9.28 16.36 -12.18
N ASN A 300 -9.63 15.22 -11.61
CA ASN A 300 -9.14 13.91 -12.03
C ASN A 300 -10.23 13.21 -12.85
N PRO A 301 -10.14 13.13 -14.20
CA PRO A 301 -11.23 12.68 -15.10
C PRO A 301 -11.35 11.15 -15.19
N ARG A 302 -11.19 10.47 -14.05
CA ARG A 302 -11.12 9.02 -13.87
C ARG A 302 -11.54 8.64 -12.45
N VAL A 303 -11.66 7.33 -12.20
CA VAL A 303 -11.66 6.84 -10.82
C VAL A 303 -10.32 7.13 -10.13
N SER A 304 -10.36 7.24 -8.81
CA SER A 304 -9.27 7.66 -7.94
C SER A 304 -9.31 6.90 -6.60
N ARG A 305 -8.30 7.09 -5.76
CA ARG A 305 -8.34 6.67 -4.35
C ARG A 305 -9.54 7.27 -3.62
N SER A 306 -9.78 8.57 -3.82
CA SER A 306 -10.93 9.28 -3.26
C SER A 306 -12.26 8.67 -3.72
N SER A 307 -12.35 8.16 -4.96
CA SER A 307 -13.55 7.47 -5.46
C SER A 307 -13.74 6.09 -4.83
N ALA A 308 -12.66 5.36 -4.54
CA ALA A 308 -12.74 4.08 -3.81
C ALA A 308 -13.19 4.35 -2.36
N LEU A 309 -12.56 5.32 -1.69
CA LEU A 309 -12.96 5.79 -0.37
C LEU A 309 -14.43 6.21 -0.34
N ALA A 310 -14.89 7.03 -1.30
CA ALA A 310 -16.27 7.45 -1.42
C ALA A 310 -17.22 6.27 -1.66
N SER A 311 -16.83 5.29 -2.47
CA SER A 311 -17.65 4.10 -2.70
C SER A 311 -17.86 3.32 -1.41
N LYS A 312 -16.82 3.16 -0.59
CA LYS A 312 -16.94 2.50 0.73
C LYS A 312 -17.69 3.36 1.73
N ALA A 313 -17.43 4.66 1.76
CA ALA A 313 -18.09 5.59 2.68
C ALA A 313 -19.61 5.66 2.45
N THR A 314 -20.04 5.64 1.19
CA THR A 314 -21.44 5.87 0.82
C THR A 314 -22.22 4.59 0.48
N GLY A 315 -21.53 3.47 0.25
CA GLY A 315 -22.12 2.26 -0.35
C GLY A 315 -22.41 2.38 -1.86
N TYR A 316 -22.14 3.53 -2.49
CA TYR A 316 -22.40 3.76 -3.92
C TYR A 316 -21.25 3.20 -4.78
N PRO A 317 -21.47 2.21 -5.66
CA PRO A 317 -20.38 1.55 -6.39
C PRO A 317 -19.95 2.35 -7.64
N ILE A 318 -19.15 3.40 -7.45
CA ILE A 318 -18.77 4.36 -8.51
C ILE A 318 -18.21 3.68 -9.76
N ALA A 319 -17.27 2.74 -9.62
CA ALA A 319 -16.63 2.07 -10.75
C ALA A 319 -17.62 1.19 -11.56
N LYS A 320 -18.53 0.48 -10.87
CA LYS A 320 -19.61 -0.29 -11.49
C LYS A 320 -20.55 0.61 -12.32
N VAL A 321 -20.97 1.73 -11.74
CA VAL A 321 -21.86 2.69 -12.43
C VAL A 321 -21.12 3.36 -13.60
N ALA A 322 -19.86 3.75 -13.42
CA ALA A 322 -19.04 4.37 -14.47
C ALA A 322 -18.85 3.43 -15.68
N ALA A 323 -18.64 2.13 -15.45
CA ALA A 323 -18.55 1.14 -16.53
C ALA A 323 -19.86 1.01 -17.33
N LYS A 324 -21.03 1.07 -16.68
CA LYS A 324 -22.33 1.05 -17.37
C LYS A 324 -22.57 2.34 -18.15
N ILE A 325 -22.25 3.50 -17.57
CA ILE A 325 -22.32 4.80 -18.26
C ILE A 325 -21.43 4.80 -19.51
N ALA A 326 -20.22 4.22 -19.42
CA ALA A 326 -19.31 4.07 -20.56
C ALA A 326 -19.92 3.23 -21.70
N LEU A 327 -20.86 2.34 -21.42
CA LEU A 327 -21.64 1.58 -22.41
C LEU A 327 -22.88 2.34 -22.94
N GLY A 328 -23.13 3.57 -22.50
CA GLY A 328 -24.26 4.40 -22.95
C GLY A 328 -25.49 4.40 -22.05
N TYR A 329 -25.45 3.72 -20.90
CA TYR A 329 -26.53 3.83 -19.91
C TYR A 329 -26.60 5.24 -19.31
N THR A 330 -27.80 5.65 -18.91
CA THR A 330 -28.01 6.84 -18.09
C THR A 330 -28.19 6.49 -16.61
N LEU A 331 -27.95 7.44 -15.72
CA LEU A 331 -28.00 7.23 -14.26
C LEU A 331 -29.38 6.73 -13.79
N ASP A 332 -30.45 7.17 -14.44
CA ASP A 332 -31.85 6.80 -14.15
C ASP A 332 -32.23 5.40 -14.65
N GLU A 333 -31.33 4.70 -15.35
CA GLU A 333 -31.54 3.34 -15.83
C GLU A 333 -30.76 2.29 -15.02
N ILE A 334 -29.71 2.72 -14.34
CA ILE A 334 -28.86 1.87 -13.53
C ILE A 334 -29.51 1.71 -12.15
N LYS A 335 -29.80 0.48 -11.72
CA LYS A 335 -30.35 0.22 -10.38
C LYS A 335 -29.27 0.42 -9.31
N ASN A 336 -29.68 0.96 -8.16
CA ASN A 336 -28.85 1.04 -6.97
C ASN A 336 -28.66 -0.36 -6.36
N ALA A 337 -27.40 -0.80 -6.25
CA ALA A 337 -27.04 -2.14 -5.77
C ALA A 337 -27.36 -2.38 -4.28
N ILE A 338 -27.34 -1.34 -3.45
CA ILE A 338 -27.53 -1.47 -1.99
C ILE A 338 -29.01 -1.57 -1.60
N THR A 339 -29.86 -0.75 -2.23
CA THR A 339 -31.30 -0.69 -1.89
C THR A 339 -32.15 -1.61 -2.76
N GLY A 340 -31.68 -1.98 -3.97
CA GLY A 340 -32.41 -2.81 -4.95
C GLY A 340 -33.69 -2.19 -5.54
N LYS A 341 -34.17 -1.08 -4.96
CA LYS A 341 -35.48 -0.44 -5.21
C LYS A 341 -35.37 0.94 -5.83
N THR A 342 -34.20 1.57 -5.74
CA THR A 342 -33.92 2.90 -6.30
C THR A 342 -32.95 2.80 -7.49
N TYR A 343 -32.68 3.94 -8.14
CA TYR A 343 -31.75 4.05 -9.25
C TYR A 343 -30.48 4.76 -8.82
N ALA A 344 -29.45 4.75 -9.66
CA ALA A 344 -28.16 5.37 -9.41
C ALA A 344 -28.20 6.91 -9.52
N SER A 345 -29.29 7.48 -10.03
CA SER A 345 -29.54 8.92 -10.18
C SER A 345 -29.98 9.61 -8.88
N PHE A 346 -29.14 9.60 -7.86
CA PHE A 346 -29.38 10.31 -6.59
C PHE A 346 -28.05 10.65 -5.91
N GLU A 347 -28.08 11.55 -4.92
CA GLU A 347 -26.93 11.91 -4.09
C GLU A 347 -27.03 11.17 -2.75
N PRO A 348 -26.06 10.31 -2.38
CA PRO A 348 -26.05 9.62 -1.10
C PRO A 348 -26.15 10.54 0.11
N THR A 349 -26.82 10.07 1.16
CA THR A 349 -26.90 10.75 2.47
C THR A 349 -26.38 9.80 3.55
N LEU A 350 -25.52 10.33 4.43
CA LEU A 350 -24.85 9.56 5.47
C LEU A 350 -25.34 10.04 6.84
N ASP A 351 -25.78 9.12 7.68
CA ASP A 351 -26.13 9.33 9.10
C ASP A 351 -24.97 8.97 10.06
N TYR A 352 -23.77 8.84 9.50
CA TYR A 352 -22.51 8.58 10.18
C TYR A 352 -21.38 9.45 9.63
N CYS A 353 -20.26 9.46 10.36
CA CYS A 353 -19.01 10.08 9.94
C CYS A 353 -18.00 8.99 9.58
N VAL A 354 -17.35 9.17 8.45
CA VAL A 354 -16.22 8.36 7.99
C VAL A 354 -14.93 9.13 8.24
N VAL A 355 -13.90 8.43 8.72
CA VAL A 355 -12.54 8.97 8.86
C VAL A 355 -11.57 8.05 8.13
N LYS A 356 -10.87 8.61 7.13
CA LYS A 356 -9.71 8.01 6.48
C LYS A 356 -8.45 8.50 7.15
N PHE A 357 -7.51 7.59 7.41
CA PHE A 357 -6.20 7.91 8.00
C PHE A 357 -5.09 7.25 7.16
N PRO A 358 -4.07 8.00 6.71
CA PRO A 358 -3.00 7.47 5.88
C PRO A 358 -2.05 6.56 6.66
N ARG A 359 -1.63 5.46 6.03
CA ARG A 359 -0.58 4.57 6.53
C ARG A 359 0.78 4.96 5.94
N LEU A 360 1.60 5.61 6.75
CA LEU A 360 2.93 6.12 6.35
C LEU A 360 4.06 5.13 6.68
N PRO A 361 5.10 4.97 5.83
CA PRO A 361 6.09 3.89 5.95
C PRO A 361 7.31 4.24 6.83
N PHE A 362 7.19 5.17 7.79
CA PHE A 362 8.33 5.64 8.58
C PHE A 362 8.85 4.62 9.61
N ASP A 363 8.11 3.55 9.87
CA ASP A 363 8.57 2.36 10.58
C ASP A 363 9.64 1.59 9.81
N LYS A 364 9.57 1.61 8.47
CA LYS A 364 10.57 1.00 7.56
C LYS A 364 11.68 1.98 7.17
N PHE A 365 11.33 3.26 6.96
CA PHE A 365 12.28 4.28 6.55
C PHE A 365 12.63 5.26 7.67
N ILE A 366 13.27 4.76 8.73
CA ILE A 366 13.62 5.51 9.94
C ILE A 366 14.42 6.79 9.64
N THR A 367 15.22 6.79 8.58
CA THR A 367 16.08 7.93 8.19
C THR A 367 15.42 8.92 7.22
N ALA A 368 14.21 8.61 6.74
CA ALA A 368 13.49 9.45 5.79
C ALA A 368 12.97 10.75 6.44
N LYS A 369 12.73 11.76 5.59
CA LYS A 369 12.11 13.01 6.01
C LYS A 369 10.61 12.79 6.24
N ARG A 370 10.17 12.97 7.49
CA ARG A 370 8.78 12.74 7.94
C ARG A 370 7.80 13.84 7.55
N THR A 371 8.30 15.04 7.22
CA THR A 371 7.46 16.18 6.81
C THR A 371 6.53 15.83 5.65
N LEU A 372 5.24 16.07 5.80
CA LEU A 372 4.24 15.88 4.75
C LEU A 372 4.15 17.14 3.87
N THR A 373 3.85 16.94 2.59
CA THR A 373 3.85 17.99 1.55
C THR A 373 2.80 17.68 0.50
N THR A 374 2.74 18.44 -0.59
CA THR A 374 1.93 18.13 -1.78
C THR A 374 2.41 16.88 -2.55
N GLN A 375 3.54 16.26 -2.19
CA GLN A 375 3.92 14.92 -2.66
C GLN A 375 3.53 13.88 -1.63
N MET A 376 2.68 12.93 -2.05
CA MET A 376 2.25 11.78 -1.25
C MET A 376 3.41 10.84 -0.88
N LYS A 377 3.36 10.30 0.34
CA LYS A 377 4.30 9.32 0.92
C LYS A 377 3.62 8.11 1.54
N ALA A 378 2.31 8.16 1.78
CA ALA A 378 1.58 7.04 2.35
C ALA A 378 1.62 5.83 1.41
N THR A 379 1.76 4.64 1.98
CA THR A 379 1.80 3.37 1.24
C THR A 379 0.42 2.70 1.16
N GLY A 380 -0.53 3.17 1.96
CA GLY A 380 -1.91 2.71 2.00
C GLY A 380 -2.70 3.58 2.98
N GLU A 381 -3.89 3.13 3.36
CA GLU A 381 -4.78 3.86 4.23
C GLU A 381 -5.72 2.94 5.01
N VAL A 382 -6.29 3.47 6.09
CA VAL A 382 -7.42 2.86 6.81
C VAL A 382 -8.63 3.75 6.70
N MET A 383 -9.80 3.15 6.72
CA MET A 383 -11.07 3.84 6.87
C MET A 383 -11.78 3.33 8.13
N SER A 384 -12.60 4.19 8.73
CA SER A 384 -13.42 3.83 9.87
C SER A 384 -14.75 4.58 9.80
N ILE A 385 -15.78 3.98 10.37
CA ILE A 385 -17.15 4.52 10.36
C ILE A 385 -17.68 4.55 11.79
N CYS A 386 -18.28 5.67 12.19
CA CYS A 386 -18.98 5.80 13.47
C CYS A 386 -20.03 6.91 13.37
N THR A 387 -21.05 6.91 14.23
CA THR A 387 -22.08 7.98 14.28
C THR A 387 -21.56 9.32 14.81
N ASN A 388 -20.28 9.38 15.21
CA ASN A 388 -19.61 10.62 15.60
C ASN A 388 -18.14 10.60 15.15
N PHE A 389 -17.61 11.80 14.89
CA PHE A 389 -16.22 11.98 14.44
C PHE A 389 -15.20 11.45 15.45
N GLU A 390 -15.42 11.73 16.74
CA GLU A 390 -14.50 11.34 17.81
C GLU A 390 -14.28 9.80 17.82
N GLY A 391 -15.36 9.04 17.68
CA GLY A 391 -15.35 7.60 17.62
C GLY A 391 -14.72 7.05 16.34
N ALA A 392 -15.05 7.62 15.18
CA ALA A 392 -14.42 7.25 13.92
C ALA A 392 -12.90 7.49 13.97
N MET A 393 -12.45 8.65 14.46
CA MET A 393 -11.02 8.94 14.64
C MET A 393 -10.31 7.91 15.52
N MET A 394 -10.91 7.52 16.65
CA MET A 394 -10.34 6.51 17.55
C MET A 394 -10.31 5.10 16.93
N LYS A 395 -11.27 4.76 16.07
CA LYS A 395 -11.27 3.53 15.26
C LYS A 395 -10.16 3.56 14.21
N ALA A 396 -10.02 4.67 13.49
CA ALA A 396 -8.95 4.84 12.51
C ALA A 396 -7.56 4.71 13.14
N ILE A 397 -7.30 5.38 14.26
CA ILE A 397 -6.01 5.32 14.96
C ILE A 397 -5.63 3.87 15.28
N ARG A 398 -6.52 3.11 15.95
CA ARG A 398 -6.21 1.71 16.33
C ARG A 398 -6.14 0.73 15.15
N SER A 399 -6.47 1.18 13.93
CA SER A 399 -6.40 0.38 12.70
C SER A 399 -5.08 0.54 11.95
N LEU A 400 -4.24 1.52 12.30
CA LEU A 400 -3.04 1.87 11.52
C LEU A 400 -1.96 0.78 11.49
N GLU A 401 -2.06 -0.26 12.32
CA GLU A 401 -1.02 -1.30 12.45
C GLU A 401 0.37 -0.69 12.72
N GLN A 402 0.38 0.33 13.60
CA GLN A 402 1.58 1.10 14.01
C GLN A 402 1.77 1.12 15.54
N HIS A 403 1.18 0.15 16.25
CA HIS A 403 1.22 0.07 17.72
C HIS A 403 0.62 1.30 18.42
N VAL A 404 -0.30 1.99 17.76
CA VAL A 404 -1.07 3.10 18.31
C VAL A 404 -2.51 2.66 18.58
N ASP A 405 -3.07 3.07 19.70
CA ASP A 405 -4.42 2.69 20.16
C ASP A 405 -5.27 3.90 20.57
N CYS A 406 -4.65 5.07 20.76
CA CYS A 406 -5.30 6.32 21.12
C CYS A 406 -4.37 7.53 20.95
N LEU A 407 -4.83 8.72 21.38
CA LEU A 407 -4.05 9.96 21.32
C LEU A 407 -2.90 10.05 22.34
N THR A 408 -2.73 9.07 23.25
CA THR A 408 -1.60 9.00 24.20
C THR A 408 -0.52 7.99 23.80
N SER A 409 -0.61 7.42 22.59
CA SER A 409 0.36 6.40 22.15
C SER A 409 1.77 6.94 21.90
N TYR A 410 1.92 8.26 21.71
CA TYR A 410 3.23 8.93 21.69
C TYR A 410 3.45 9.72 22.98
N ASP A 411 4.68 9.71 23.46
CA ASP A 411 5.12 10.47 24.63
C ASP A 411 5.89 11.73 24.20
N PHE A 412 5.37 12.88 24.61
CA PHE A 412 5.96 14.20 24.40
C PHE A 412 6.22 14.92 25.73
N SER A 413 6.24 14.20 26.85
CA SER A 413 6.39 14.77 28.19
C SER A 413 7.75 15.42 28.44
N GLU A 414 8.77 15.07 27.65
CA GLU A 414 10.10 15.69 27.71
C GLU A 414 10.16 17.07 27.05
N LEU A 415 9.22 17.40 26.14
CA LEU A 415 9.19 18.70 25.49
C LEU A 415 8.68 19.76 26.46
N ASP A 416 9.35 20.91 26.52
CA ASP A 416 8.77 22.09 27.18
C ASP A 416 7.69 22.75 26.30
N ASP A 417 7.03 23.80 26.82
CA ASP A 417 5.91 24.43 26.12
C ASP A 417 6.34 25.20 24.85
N ASP A 418 7.57 25.72 24.80
CA ASP A 418 8.11 26.40 23.61
C ASP A 418 8.51 25.37 22.55
N GLU A 419 9.17 24.28 22.96
CA GLU A 419 9.48 23.14 22.08
C GLU A 419 8.21 22.48 21.51
N LEU A 420 7.14 22.38 22.31
CA LEU A 420 5.86 21.86 21.85
C LEU A 420 5.20 22.78 20.81
N LYS A 421 5.31 24.11 20.99
CA LYS A 421 4.84 25.08 19.98
C LYS A 421 5.62 24.98 18.69
N ASP A 422 6.94 24.88 18.76
CA ASP A 422 7.78 24.64 17.59
C ASP A 422 7.39 23.34 16.89
N ARG A 423 7.12 22.28 17.67
CA ARG A 423 6.68 20.99 17.15
C ARG A 423 5.34 21.03 16.43
N LEU A 424 4.40 21.89 16.85
CA LEU A 424 3.10 22.11 16.18
C LEU A 424 3.24 22.73 14.78
N THR A 425 4.31 23.50 14.54
CA THR A 425 4.59 24.09 13.22
C THR A 425 5.04 23.03 12.21
N ILE A 426 5.55 21.89 12.69
CA ILE A 426 6.04 20.80 11.85
C ILE A 426 4.84 19.96 11.39
N VAL A 427 4.58 20.01 10.08
CA VAL A 427 3.56 19.20 9.42
C VAL A 427 4.15 17.81 9.12
N ASP A 428 3.92 16.86 10.01
CA ASP A 428 4.37 15.47 9.86
C ASP A 428 3.35 14.45 10.39
N ASP A 429 3.73 13.18 10.35
CA ASP A 429 2.86 12.06 10.70
C ASP A 429 2.46 12.01 12.18
N GLN A 430 3.11 12.76 13.08
CA GLN A 430 2.75 12.76 14.50
C GLN A 430 1.89 13.97 14.90
N ARG A 431 1.58 14.87 13.96
CA ARG A 431 0.97 16.17 14.22
C ARG A 431 -0.31 16.11 15.05
N ILE A 432 -1.19 15.15 14.79
CA ILE A 432 -2.46 15.00 15.55
C ILE A 432 -2.23 14.67 17.03
N TRP A 433 -1.18 13.90 17.34
CA TRP A 433 -0.81 13.57 18.73
C TRP A 433 -0.15 14.76 19.44
N VAL A 434 0.62 15.58 18.71
CA VAL A 434 1.18 16.84 19.23
C VAL A 434 0.05 17.83 19.56
N ILE A 435 -0.98 17.92 18.70
CA ILE A 435 -2.19 18.72 18.97
C ILE A 435 -2.90 18.22 20.25
N ALA A 436 -3.08 16.91 20.39
CA ALA A 436 -3.67 16.34 21.60
C ALA A 436 -2.86 16.68 22.85
N GLU A 437 -1.53 16.67 22.77
CA GLU A 437 -0.66 17.08 23.88
C GLU A 437 -0.79 18.56 24.22
N ALA A 438 -0.81 19.44 23.23
CA ALA A 438 -1.02 20.87 23.44
C ALA A 438 -2.36 21.16 24.15
N LEU A 439 -3.41 20.43 23.77
CA LEU A 439 -4.72 20.51 24.43
C LEU A 439 -4.69 19.98 25.87
N ARG A 440 -3.94 18.89 26.16
CA ARG A 440 -3.74 18.39 27.53
C ARG A 440 -3.10 19.44 28.43
N ARG A 441 -2.14 20.21 27.89
CA ARG A 441 -1.45 21.28 28.60
C ARG A 441 -2.24 22.61 28.66
N GLY A 442 -3.42 22.65 28.07
CA GLY A 442 -4.33 23.79 28.14
C GLY A 442 -4.03 24.91 27.14
N MET A 443 -3.30 24.63 26.05
CA MET A 443 -3.16 25.56 24.92
C MET A 443 -4.55 25.86 24.33
N SER A 444 -4.79 27.12 23.95
CA SER A 444 -6.08 27.53 23.39
C SER A 444 -6.30 26.95 21.98
N HIS A 445 -7.57 26.70 21.62
CA HIS A 445 -7.91 26.21 20.28
C HIS A 445 -7.48 27.22 19.21
N GLU A 446 -7.60 28.51 19.50
CA GLU A 446 -7.24 29.61 18.61
C GLU A 446 -5.73 29.66 18.34
N GLU A 447 -4.90 29.39 19.35
CA GLU A 447 -3.44 29.32 19.18
C GLU A 447 -3.04 28.11 18.33
N ILE A 448 -3.62 26.94 18.58
CA ILE A 448 -3.40 25.74 17.76
C ILE A 448 -3.87 25.97 16.32
N HIS A 449 -5.06 26.54 16.12
CA HIS A 449 -5.57 26.89 14.79
C HIS A 449 -4.64 27.87 14.08
N LYS A 450 -4.16 28.92 14.75
CA LYS A 450 -3.25 29.89 14.15
C LYS A 450 -1.93 29.27 13.69
N ILE A 451 -1.42 28.27 14.41
CA ILE A 451 -0.18 27.57 14.05
C ILE A 451 -0.43 26.55 12.93
N THR A 452 -1.50 25.76 13.07
CA THR A 452 -1.71 24.57 12.24
C THR A 452 -2.59 24.81 11.03
N MET A 453 -3.41 25.87 11.06
CA MET A 453 -4.51 26.18 10.15
C MET A 453 -5.62 25.11 10.09
N ILE A 454 -5.58 24.09 10.97
CA ILE A 454 -6.64 23.08 11.12
C ILE A 454 -7.88 23.74 11.72
N ASP A 455 -9.07 23.47 11.16
CA ASP A 455 -10.31 24.10 11.59
C ASP A 455 -10.59 23.88 13.09
N LEU A 456 -11.10 24.92 13.76
CA LEU A 456 -11.42 24.92 15.18
C LEU A 456 -12.39 23.79 15.57
N TRP A 457 -13.28 23.39 14.67
CA TRP A 457 -14.20 22.28 14.89
C TRP A 457 -13.42 20.99 15.18
N PHE A 458 -12.44 20.63 14.34
CA PHE A 458 -11.64 19.41 14.53
C PHE A 458 -10.83 19.49 15.83
N ILE A 459 -10.25 20.65 16.13
CA ILE A 459 -9.49 20.86 17.37
C ILE A 459 -10.41 20.68 18.59
N ASP A 460 -11.63 21.19 18.59
CA ASP A 460 -12.61 20.95 19.67
C ASP A 460 -12.95 19.46 19.81
N LYS A 461 -13.15 18.75 18.70
CA LYS A 461 -13.43 17.31 18.75
C LYS A 461 -12.27 16.51 19.34
N ILE A 462 -11.04 16.81 18.95
CA ILE A 462 -9.83 16.21 19.53
C ILE A 462 -9.77 16.54 21.03
N HIS A 463 -10.11 17.78 21.42
CA HIS A 463 -10.14 18.18 22.82
C HIS A 463 -11.20 17.43 23.62
N LYS A 464 -12.33 17.02 23.03
CA LYS A 464 -13.31 16.17 23.73
C LYS A 464 -12.74 14.79 24.06
N LEU A 465 -11.97 14.19 23.16
CA LEU A 465 -11.22 12.97 23.46
C LEU A 465 -10.27 13.22 24.63
N VAL A 466 -9.43 14.26 24.55
CA VAL A 466 -8.50 14.66 25.63
C VAL A 466 -9.23 14.91 26.96
N LYS A 467 -10.41 15.53 26.96
CA LYS A 467 -11.23 15.74 28.18
C LYS A 467 -11.71 14.43 28.78
N MET A 468 -12.11 13.46 27.95
CA MET A 468 -12.48 12.12 28.42
C MET A 468 -11.26 11.40 29.01
N GLU A 469 -10.12 11.46 28.32
CA GLU A 469 -8.85 10.92 28.79
C GLU A 469 -8.48 11.45 30.19
N LEU A 470 -8.45 12.78 30.35
CA LEU A 470 -8.17 13.45 31.63
C LEU A 470 -9.21 13.09 32.71
N LYS A 471 -10.48 12.90 32.33
CA LYS A 471 -11.53 12.46 33.25
C LYS A 471 -11.25 11.04 33.75
N LEU A 472 -10.90 10.11 32.85
CA LEU A 472 -10.57 8.72 33.21
C LEU A 472 -9.32 8.65 34.10
N LEU A 473 -8.28 9.45 33.80
CA LEU A 473 -7.08 9.56 34.64
C LEU A 473 -7.41 9.99 36.07
N ARG A 474 -8.20 11.07 36.24
CA ARG A 474 -8.64 11.56 37.56
C ARG A 474 -9.50 10.55 38.32
N LEU A 475 -10.23 9.68 37.61
CA LEU A 475 -10.96 8.58 38.24
C LEU A 475 -9.98 7.50 38.73
N GLY A 476 -8.97 7.16 37.93
CA GLY A 476 -7.92 6.22 38.32
C GLY A 476 -7.08 6.67 39.51
N GLU A 477 -6.88 7.99 39.70
CA GLU A 477 -6.20 8.55 40.88
C GLU A 477 -6.94 8.28 42.20
N LYS A 478 -8.25 8.02 42.15
CA LYS A 478 -9.05 7.67 43.33
C LYS A 478 -8.94 6.18 43.69
N SER A 479 -8.38 5.37 42.81
CA SER A 479 -8.17 3.95 43.07
C SER A 479 -7.14 3.77 44.18
N THR A 480 -7.50 2.96 45.17
CA THR A 480 -6.65 2.60 46.31
C THR A 480 -5.84 1.32 46.05
N ILE A 481 -6.05 0.68 44.90
CA ILE A 481 -5.37 -0.55 44.50
C ILE A 481 -3.98 -0.19 43.96
N ALA A 482 -2.93 -0.56 44.71
CA ALA A 482 -1.57 -0.55 44.20
C ALA A 482 -1.45 -1.60 43.09
N ARG A 483 -0.81 -1.26 41.96
CA ARG A 483 -0.53 -2.15 40.80
C ARG A 483 -0.10 -3.56 41.25
N HIS A 484 -1.01 -4.51 41.39
CA HIS A 484 -0.70 -5.91 41.74
C HIS A 484 -1.26 -6.85 40.67
N LYS A 485 -0.53 -7.94 40.45
CA LYS A 485 -0.83 -8.98 39.44
C LYS A 485 -2.24 -9.55 39.60
N PRO A 486 -2.91 -9.90 38.48
CA PRO A 486 -4.27 -10.44 38.48
C PRO A 486 -4.32 -11.82 39.19
N SER A 487 -5.34 -12.02 40.02
CA SER A 487 -5.76 -13.34 40.52
C SER A 487 -7.24 -13.55 40.21
N GLU A 488 -7.64 -14.80 39.98
CA GLU A 488 -8.94 -15.18 39.37
C GLU A 488 -10.19 -14.86 40.23
N GLU A 489 -10.03 -14.32 41.44
CA GLU A 489 -11.13 -13.91 42.33
C GLU A 489 -10.97 -12.44 42.83
N ASN A 490 -11.00 -11.47 41.90
CA ASN A 490 -10.87 -10.03 42.20
C ASN A 490 -12.21 -9.32 42.53
N VAL A 491 -13.05 -9.88 43.42
CA VAL A 491 -14.27 -9.21 43.94
C VAL A 491 -14.02 -7.78 44.49
N PRO A 492 -12.87 -7.47 45.13
CA PRO A 492 -12.56 -6.12 45.61
C PRO A 492 -12.37 -5.08 44.49
N GLU A 493 -11.75 -5.47 43.37
CA GLU A 493 -11.43 -4.57 42.26
C GLU A 493 -12.68 -4.13 41.50
N PHE A 494 -13.56 -5.08 41.19
CA PHE A 494 -14.83 -4.80 40.53
C PHE A 494 -15.74 -3.87 41.34
N GLU A 495 -15.90 -4.13 42.64
CA GLU A 495 -16.74 -3.31 43.51
C GLU A 495 -16.16 -1.89 43.73
N GLU A 496 -14.83 -1.74 43.71
CA GLU A 496 -14.19 -0.43 43.72
C GLU A 496 -14.34 0.30 42.38
N ALA A 497 -14.10 -0.37 41.25
CA ALA A 497 -14.31 0.17 39.92
C ALA A 497 -15.75 0.65 39.72
N LYS A 498 -16.73 -0.11 40.21
CA LYS A 498 -18.15 0.27 40.19
C LYS A 498 -18.47 1.52 41.00
N LYS A 499 -17.76 1.76 42.11
CA LYS A 499 -17.91 2.99 42.92
C LYS A 499 -17.26 4.20 42.25
N ILE A 500 -16.17 3.99 41.51
CA ILE A 500 -15.36 5.05 40.90
C ILE A 500 -15.88 5.41 39.50
N ILE A 501 -16.24 4.42 38.69
CA ILE A 501 -16.66 4.55 37.29
C ILE A 501 -18.17 4.30 37.19
N SER A 502 -18.92 5.40 37.07
CA SER A 502 -20.37 5.37 36.79
C SER A 502 -20.67 4.79 35.41
N ALA A 503 -21.85 4.18 35.24
CA ALA A 503 -22.37 3.72 33.95
C ALA A 503 -22.33 4.81 32.85
N ASP A 504 -22.80 6.04 33.15
CA ASP A 504 -22.80 7.17 32.20
C ASP A 504 -21.39 7.52 31.70
N THR A 505 -20.40 7.53 32.58
CA THR A 505 -19.01 7.81 32.20
C THR A 505 -18.43 6.72 31.31
N LEU A 506 -18.67 5.45 31.67
CA LEU A 506 -18.18 4.32 30.86
C LEU A 506 -18.87 4.29 29.49
N LEU A 507 -20.19 4.49 29.44
CA LEU A 507 -20.94 4.56 28.19
C LEU A 507 -20.44 5.71 27.30
N LYS A 508 -20.21 6.89 27.86
CA LYS A 508 -19.63 8.02 27.11
C LYS A 508 -18.23 7.71 26.59
N ALA A 509 -17.37 7.06 27.39
CA ALA A 509 -16.04 6.65 26.93
C ALA A 509 -16.14 5.66 25.77
N LYS A 510 -17.05 4.69 25.85
CA LYS A 510 -17.29 3.72 24.77
C LYS A 510 -17.94 4.33 23.53
N LYS A 511 -18.87 5.29 23.66
CA LYS A 511 -19.43 6.06 22.52
C LYS A 511 -18.38 6.91 21.80
N LEU A 512 -17.31 7.29 22.50
CA LEU A 512 -16.11 7.92 21.93
C LEU A 512 -15.07 6.88 21.47
N GLU A 513 -15.42 5.60 21.44
CA GLU A 513 -14.59 4.48 20.98
C GLU A 513 -13.26 4.33 21.72
N TYR A 514 -13.21 4.68 23.02
CA TYR A 514 -12.05 4.34 23.86
C TYR A 514 -11.93 2.81 24.01
N PRO A 515 -10.80 2.21 23.60
CA PRO A 515 -10.58 0.79 23.82
C PRO A 515 -10.55 0.44 25.30
N ASP A 516 -11.03 -0.74 25.65
CA ASP A 516 -11.06 -1.23 27.04
C ASP A 516 -9.65 -1.25 27.64
N LYS A 517 -8.62 -1.56 26.84
CA LYS A 517 -7.20 -1.48 27.24
C LYS A 517 -6.75 -0.06 27.57
N VAL A 518 -7.25 0.94 26.86
CA VAL A 518 -6.92 2.35 27.12
C VAL A 518 -7.64 2.82 28.38
N ILE A 519 -8.93 2.49 28.54
CA ILE A 519 -9.68 2.79 29.76
C ILE A 519 -8.96 2.16 30.97
N SER A 520 -8.59 0.88 30.87
CA SER A 520 -7.80 0.15 31.87
C SER A 520 -6.50 0.89 32.23
N ARG A 521 -5.70 1.30 31.23
CA ARG A 521 -4.44 2.04 31.43
C ARG A 521 -4.66 3.37 32.16
N LEU A 522 -5.70 4.12 31.80
CA LEU A 522 -5.99 5.43 32.38
C LEU A 522 -6.61 5.32 33.78
N THR A 523 -7.47 4.34 34.03
CA THR A 523 -8.16 4.17 35.32
C THR A 523 -7.43 3.24 36.30
N ARG A 524 -6.36 2.56 35.85
CA ARG A 524 -5.55 1.59 36.62
C ARG A 524 -6.27 0.31 37.03
N PHE A 525 -7.46 0.05 36.50
CA PHE A 525 -8.19 -1.20 36.68
C PHE A 525 -7.81 -2.19 35.60
N SER A 526 -7.88 -3.49 35.89
CA SER A 526 -7.66 -4.55 34.90
C SER A 526 -8.64 -4.47 33.73
N VAL A 527 -8.22 -4.93 32.55
CA VAL A 527 -9.06 -4.97 31.33
C VAL A 527 -10.28 -5.84 31.57
N GLU A 528 -10.11 -6.95 32.29
CA GLU A 528 -11.15 -7.88 32.69
C GLU A 528 -12.20 -7.18 33.57
N THR A 529 -11.77 -6.29 34.48
CA THR A 529 -12.68 -5.49 35.30
C THR A 529 -13.48 -4.50 34.45
N ILE A 530 -12.83 -3.81 33.49
CA ILE A 530 -13.53 -2.88 32.59
C ILE A 530 -14.58 -3.61 31.73
N LYS A 531 -14.24 -4.80 31.21
CA LYS A 531 -15.17 -5.67 30.48
C LYS A 531 -16.33 -6.12 31.35
N ALA A 532 -16.07 -6.62 32.55
CA ALA A 532 -17.11 -7.01 33.50
C ALA A 532 -18.04 -5.83 33.86
N LEU A 533 -17.48 -4.62 33.97
CA LEU A 533 -18.25 -3.42 34.27
C LEU A 533 -19.14 -2.98 33.09
N ARG A 534 -18.64 -3.10 31.85
CA ARG A 534 -19.44 -2.94 30.62
C ARG A 534 -20.60 -3.92 30.59
N ASP A 535 -20.32 -5.21 30.79
CA ASP A 535 -21.35 -6.25 30.79
C ASP A 535 -22.39 -6.02 31.90
N PHE A 536 -21.95 -5.63 33.12
CA PHE A 536 -22.84 -5.31 34.24
C PHE A 536 -23.76 -4.12 33.95
N TYR A 537 -23.26 -3.09 33.27
CA TYR A 537 -24.06 -1.93 32.88
C TYR A 537 -24.82 -2.13 31.56
N GLY A 538 -24.69 -3.28 30.90
CA GLY A 538 -25.33 -3.54 29.61
C GLY A 538 -24.75 -2.70 28.45
N ILE A 539 -23.51 -2.22 28.57
CA ILE A 539 -22.85 -1.42 27.52
C ILE A 539 -22.21 -2.38 26.51
N LYS A 540 -22.78 -2.45 25.31
CA LYS A 540 -22.36 -3.39 24.25
C LYS A 540 -22.16 -2.67 22.93
N ALA A 541 -21.40 -3.30 22.03
CA ALA A 541 -21.35 -2.87 20.64
C ALA A 541 -22.64 -3.31 19.96
N ALA A 542 -23.25 -2.41 19.21
CA ALA A 542 -24.31 -2.65 18.24
C ALA A 542 -23.76 -2.35 16.85
N TYR A 543 -24.35 -2.93 15.82
CA TYR A 543 -23.91 -2.73 14.44
C TYR A 543 -25.00 -2.04 13.64
N LYS A 544 -24.57 -1.08 12.82
CA LYS A 544 -25.39 -0.27 11.93
C LYS A 544 -25.02 -0.56 10.48
N LEU A 545 -26.00 -0.40 9.59
CA LEU A 545 -25.87 -0.64 8.17
C LEU A 545 -25.39 0.61 7.42
N VAL A 546 -24.57 0.39 6.41
CA VAL A 546 -24.32 1.38 5.35
C VAL A 546 -25.38 1.20 4.27
N ASP A 547 -26.26 2.19 4.10
CA ASP A 547 -27.46 2.08 3.28
C ASP A 547 -27.59 3.11 2.15
N THR A 548 -26.59 3.99 2.00
CA THR A 548 -26.54 5.10 1.04
C THR A 548 -27.61 6.20 1.17
N CYS A 549 -28.58 6.06 2.07
CA CYS A 549 -29.77 6.92 2.12
C CYS A 549 -30.22 7.33 3.54
N ALA A 550 -29.40 7.10 4.57
CA ALA A 550 -29.68 7.48 5.95
C ALA A 550 -31.05 6.96 6.43
N ALA A 551 -31.28 5.66 6.23
CA ALA A 551 -32.47 4.90 6.57
C ALA A 551 -33.78 5.34 5.89
N GLU A 552 -33.73 6.16 4.83
CA GLU A 552 -34.93 6.48 4.03
C GLU A 552 -35.51 5.21 3.37
N PHE A 553 -34.64 4.30 2.94
CA PHE A 553 -35.00 3.01 2.35
C PHE A 553 -34.27 1.87 3.08
N ALA A 554 -34.95 0.73 3.24
CA ALA A 554 -34.31 -0.45 3.81
C ALA A 554 -33.21 -0.98 2.87
N ALA A 555 -31.97 -1.03 3.35
CA ALA A 555 -30.88 -1.71 2.69
C ALA A 555 -31.07 -3.23 2.75
N GLU A 556 -30.73 -3.91 1.65
CA GLU A 556 -30.73 -5.38 1.59
C GLU A 556 -29.30 -5.95 1.77
N THR A 557 -28.29 -5.09 1.63
CA THR A 557 -26.87 -5.46 1.65
C THR A 557 -26.29 -5.44 3.09
N PRO A 558 -25.73 -6.55 3.58
CA PRO A 558 -25.19 -6.69 4.94
C PRO A 558 -23.78 -6.08 5.08
N TYR A 559 -23.71 -4.75 4.99
CA TYR A 559 -22.50 -3.93 5.15
C TYR A 559 -22.55 -3.16 6.47
N TYR A 560 -21.77 -3.59 7.47
CA TYR A 560 -21.90 -3.16 8.86
C TYR A 560 -20.70 -2.36 9.40
N TYR A 561 -20.98 -1.49 10.37
CA TYR A 561 -20.00 -0.87 11.25
C TYR A 561 -20.51 -0.83 12.70
N SER A 562 -19.59 -0.85 13.67
CA SER A 562 -19.92 -0.85 15.09
C SER A 562 -20.13 0.55 15.67
N VAL A 563 -21.04 0.62 16.64
CA VAL A 563 -21.24 1.73 17.57
C VAL A 563 -21.47 1.18 18.98
N TYR A 564 -21.13 1.94 20.02
CA TYR A 564 -21.47 1.56 21.39
C TYR A 564 -22.78 2.18 21.87
N GLY A 565 -23.59 1.38 22.53
CA GLY A 565 -24.85 1.82 23.13
C GLY A 565 -25.12 1.19 24.49
N ASP A 566 -26.26 1.56 25.06
CA ASP A 566 -26.85 0.84 26.20
C ASP A 566 -27.71 -0.33 25.69
N ALA A 567 -28.50 -0.93 26.58
CA ALA A 567 -29.31 -2.10 26.24
C ALA A 567 -30.44 -1.84 25.22
N ASP A 568 -30.78 -0.57 24.96
CA ASP A 568 -31.84 -0.18 24.03
C ASP A 568 -31.29 0.20 22.64
N GLU A 569 -29.97 0.17 22.45
CA GLU A 569 -29.34 0.47 21.16
C GLU A 569 -29.62 -0.66 20.15
N GLU A 570 -30.34 -0.31 19.09
CA GLU A 570 -30.73 -1.27 18.04
C GLU A 570 -29.52 -1.79 17.28
N ASN A 571 -29.44 -3.11 17.12
CA ASN A 571 -28.38 -3.81 16.40
C ASN A 571 -28.95 -4.40 15.10
N GLU A 572 -28.63 -3.77 13.97
CA GLU A 572 -29.17 -4.12 12.65
C GLU A 572 -28.54 -5.39 12.05
N ALA A 573 -27.44 -5.87 12.64
CA ALA A 573 -26.85 -7.15 12.28
C ALA A 573 -27.54 -8.35 12.97
N GLU A 574 -28.47 -8.10 13.91
CA GLU A 574 -29.28 -9.15 14.53
C GLU A 574 -30.43 -9.56 13.59
N GLY A 575 -30.32 -10.74 12.99
CA GLY A 575 -31.34 -11.31 12.11
C GLY A 575 -31.52 -12.82 12.29
N GLU A 576 -32.55 -13.38 11.66
CA GLU A 576 -32.71 -14.84 11.56
C GLU A 576 -31.50 -15.42 10.82
N GLY A 577 -30.67 -16.20 11.53
CA GLY A 577 -29.47 -16.79 10.94
C GLY A 577 -29.81 -17.66 9.73
N SER A 578 -28.92 -17.70 8.74
CA SER A 578 -29.13 -18.44 7.48
C SER A 578 -29.34 -19.95 7.66
N GLY A 579 -29.09 -20.49 8.86
CA GLY A 579 -29.05 -21.92 9.15
C GLY A 579 -27.80 -22.63 8.60
N LYS A 580 -26.96 -21.93 7.83
CA LYS A 580 -25.65 -22.43 7.37
C LYS A 580 -24.63 -22.34 8.49
N LYS A 581 -23.53 -23.07 8.33
CA LYS A 581 -22.33 -22.88 9.15
C LYS A 581 -21.69 -21.54 8.81
N LYS A 582 -21.23 -20.81 9.81
CA LYS A 582 -20.59 -19.50 9.64
C LYS A 582 -19.08 -19.62 9.70
N ILE A 583 -18.39 -19.00 8.75
CA ILE A 583 -16.92 -18.90 8.76
C ILE A 583 -16.50 -17.43 8.82
N LEU A 584 -15.56 -17.14 9.70
CA LEU A 584 -14.94 -15.83 9.80
C LEU A 584 -13.64 -15.78 9.00
N VAL A 585 -13.54 -14.85 8.06
CA VAL A 585 -12.33 -14.56 7.30
C VAL A 585 -11.79 -13.20 7.74
N LEU A 586 -10.56 -13.17 8.23
CA LEU A 586 -9.90 -11.91 8.57
C LEU A 586 -9.16 -11.37 7.34
N GLY A 587 -9.39 -10.10 7.02
CA GLY A 587 -8.66 -9.39 5.97
C GLY A 587 -7.25 -8.97 6.42
N SER A 588 -6.59 -8.22 5.55
CA SER A 588 -5.20 -7.80 5.76
C SER A 588 -5.03 -6.49 6.52
N GLY A 589 -6.09 -5.72 6.78
CA GLY A 589 -5.94 -4.35 7.26
C GLY A 589 -5.25 -3.44 6.21
N PRO A 590 -4.66 -2.30 6.62
CA PRO A 590 -4.06 -1.35 5.69
C PRO A 590 -2.88 -1.94 4.93
N ILE A 591 -2.77 -1.57 3.65
CA ILE A 591 -1.58 -1.88 2.85
C ILE A 591 -0.36 -1.16 3.41
N ARG A 592 0.74 -1.92 3.54
CA ARG A 592 2.05 -1.43 3.95
C ARG A 592 3.15 -2.31 3.36
N ILE A 593 4.39 -1.82 3.38
CA ILE A 593 5.53 -2.59 2.88
C ILE A 593 5.65 -3.93 3.63
N GLY A 594 5.63 -5.02 2.87
CA GLY A 594 5.63 -6.40 3.38
C GLY A 594 4.26 -7.02 3.60
N GLN A 595 3.18 -6.23 3.53
CA GLN A 595 1.79 -6.66 3.67
C GLN A 595 0.92 -5.88 2.67
N GLY A 596 0.94 -6.33 1.42
CA GLY A 596 0.26 -5.70 0.29
C GLY A 596 -1.02 -6.42 -0.13
N ILE A 597 -1.41 -6.18 -1.38
CA ILE A 597 -2.64 -6.71 -2.00
C ILE A 597 -2.62 -8.23 -2.15
N GLU A 598 -1.46 -8.87 -2.05
CA GLU A 598 -1.32 -10.33 -2.15
C GLU A 598 -2.12 -11.06 -1.06
N PHE A 599 -2.23 -10.45 0.12
CA PHE A 599 -3.01 -10.99 1.23
C PHE A 599 -4.51 -10.70 1.07
N ASP A 600 -4.87 -9.56 0.48
CA ASP A 600 -6.27 -9.28 0.13
C ASP A 600 -6.78 -10.29 -0.91
N TYR A 601 -5.95 -10.56 -1.93
CA TYR A 601 -6.19 -11.63 -2.91
C TYR A 601 -6.49 -12.97 -2.22
N CYS A 602 -5.65 -13.37 -1.25
CA CYS A 602 -5.86 -14.60 -0.51
C CYS A 602 -7.17 -14.58 0.30
N SER A 603 -7.49 -13.48 0.97
CA SER A 603 -8.73 -13.34 1.75
C SER A 603 -9.99 -13.38 0.87
N VAL A 604 -9.96 -12.79 -0.33
CA VAL A 604 -11.06 -12.83 -1.31
C VAL A 604 -11.27 -14.26 -1.82
N HIS A 605 -10.21 -14.93 -2.28
CA HIS A 605 -10.30 -16.31 -2.78
C HIS A 605 -10.74 -17.30 -1.70
N ALA A 606 -10.27 -17.10 -0.46
CA ALA A 606 -10.71 -17.92 0.66
C ALA A 606 -12.21 -17.77 0.91
N THR A 607 -12.71 -16.52 0.93
CA THR A 607 -14.14 -16.23 1.08
C THR A 607 -14.96 -16.96 0.01
N TRP A 608 -14.61 -16.83 -1.27
CA TRP A 608 -15.30 -17.53 -2.35
C TRP A 608 -15.23 -19.06 -2.24
N ALA A 609 -14.09 -19.60 -1.80
CA ALA A 609 -13.93 -21.05 -1.61
C ALA A 609 -14.86 -21.59 -0.51
N PHE A 610 -15.01 -20.87 0.61
CA PHE A 610 -15.93 -21.26 1.68
C PHE A 610 -17.40 -21.05 1.30
N GLU A 611 -17.72 -19.98 0.57
CA GLU A 611 -19.06 -19.74 0.03
C GLU A 611 -19.49 -20.91 -0.88
N LYS A 612 -18.62 -21.31 -1.82
CA LYS A 612 -18.82 -22.48 -2.71
C LYS A 612 -19.02 -23.78 -1.92
N ALA A 613 -18.44 -23.88 -0.73
CA ALA A 613 -18.62 -25.03 0.17
C ALA A 613 -19.89 -24.96 1.03
N GLY A 614 -20.70 -23.91 0.88
CA GLY A 614 -22.00 -23.75 1.54
C GLY A 614 -21.93 -23.10 2.91
N TYR A 615 -20.82 -22.45 3.27
CA TYR A 615 -20.75 -21.61 4.47
C TYR A 615 -21.43 -20.26 4.24
N GLU A 616 -21.91 -19.66 5.32
CA GLU A 616 -22.15 -18.22 5.40
C GLU A 616 -20.82 -17.55 5.75
N THR A 617 -20.34 -16.70 4.86
CA THR A 617 -19.03 -16.08 4.91
C THR A 617 -19.09 -14.70 5.54
N ILE A 618 -18.26 -14.47 6.54
CA ILE A 618 -18.20 -13.20 7.28
C ILE A 618 -16.78 -12.68 7.14
N ILE A 619 -16.62 -11.49 6.55
CA ILE A 619 -15.31 -10.85 6.40
C ILE A 619 -15.20 -9.63 7.31
N ILE A 620 -14.05 -9.51 8.00
CA ILE A 620 -13.68 -8.32 8.77
C ILE A 620 -12.45 -7.71 8.11
N ASN A 621 -12.56 -6.48 7.62
CA ASN A 621 -11.46 -5.68 7.12
C ASN A 621 -11.86 -4.21 7.07
N ASN A 622 -10.90 -3.29 7.04
CA ASN A 622 -11.18 -1.86 7.00
C ASN A 622 -10.22 -1.04 6.13
N ASN A 623 -9.60 -1.71 5.15
CA ASN A 623 -8.89 -1.04 4.08
C ASN A 623 -9.88 -0.63 2.97
N PRO A 624 -10.06 0.68 2.69
CA PRO A 624 -11.03 1.13 1.70
C PRO A 624 -10.59 0.87 0.24
N GLU A 625 -9.30 0.60 0.00
CA GLU A 625 -8.75 0.42 -1.34
C GLU A 625 -9.00 -0.98 -1.90
N THR A 626 -9.45 -1.94 -1.09
CA THR A 626 -9.36 -3.37 -1.46
C THR A 626 -10.66 -4.00 -1.92
N VAL A 627 -10.52 -5.13 -2.62
CA VAL A 627 -11.65 -5.93 -3.09
C VAL A 627 -12.33 -6.61 -1.90
N SER A 628 -11.59 -7.05 -0.87
CA SER A 628 -12.20 -7.75 0.27
C SER A 628 -13.21 -6.89 1.06
N THR A 629 -13.16 -5.56 0.95
CA THR A 629 -14.14 -4.64 1.55
C THR A 629 -15.21 -4.20 0.56
N ASP A 630 -15.33 -4.87 -0.58
CA ASP A 630 -16.52 -4.79 -1.43
C ASP A 630 -17.61 -5.68 -0.84
N PHE A 631 -18.82 -5.13 -0.71
CA PHE A 631 -19.97 -5.80 -0.13
C PHE A 631 -20.46 -6.98 -0.99
N ASP A 632 -20.03 -7.07 -2.25
CA ASP A 632 -20.33 -8.18 -3.17
C ASP A 632 -19.43 -9.43 -2.97
N ILE A 633 -18.52 -9.43 -1.98
CA ILE A 633 -17.52 -10.50 -1.80
C ILE A 633 -17.91 -11.57 -0.78
N ALA A 634 -18.61 -11.19 0.29
CA ALA A 634 -18.98 -12.07 1.38
C ALA A 634 -20.47 -11.95 1.71
N ASP A 635 -21.04 -12.96 2.37
CA ASP A 635 -22.42 -12.88 2.86
C ASP A 635 -22.60 -11.77 3.90
N LYS A 636 -21.55 -11.38 4.64
CA LYS A 636 -21.54 -10.22 5.55
C LYS A 636 -20.18 -9.54 5.58
N LEU A 637 -20.18 -8.21 5.47
CA LEU A 637 -18.98 -7.37 5.60
C LEU A 637 -19.07 -6.54 6.88
N TYR A 638 -18.06 -6.68 7.74
CA TYR A 638 -17.84 -5.82 8.90
C TYR A 638 -16.65 -4.89 8.64
N PHE A 639 -16.91 -3.59 8.46
CA PHE A 639 -15.87 -2.58 8.24
C PHE A 639 -15.24 -2.12 9.55
N GLU A 640 -14.55 -3.04 10.23
CA GLU A 640 -14.09 -2.85 11.59
C GLU A 640 -12.57 -2.96 11.73
N PRO A 641 -11.99 -2.29 12.75
CA PRO A 641 -10.59 -2.50 13.10
C PRO A 641 -10.30 -3.97 13.42
N LEU A 642 -9.14 -4.46 12.97
CA LEU A 642 -8.68 -5.81 13.26
C LEU A 642 -7.98 -5.89 14.62
N THR A 643 -8.68 -5.50 15.69
CA THR A 643 -8.16 -5.60 17.06
C THR A 643 -8.88 -6.70 17.85
N PRO A 644 -8.28 -7.24 18.92
CA PRO A 644 -8.92 -8.28 19.74
C PRO A 644 -10.29 -7.85 20.29
N GLU A 645 -10.46 -6.58 20.63
CA GLU A 645 -11.71 -6.08 21.20
C GLU A 645 -12.81 -5.95 20.15
N ASP A 646 -12.49 -5.40 18.99
CA ASP A 646 -13.44 -5.20 17.89
C ASP A 646 -13.90 -6.57 17.33
N VAL A 647 -12.95 -7.49 17.13
CA VAL A 647 -13.24 -8.86 16.68
C VAL A 647 -14.05 -9.65 17.72
N GLU A 648 -13.78 -9.47 19.03
CA GLU A 648 -14.57 -10.12 20.08
C GLU A 648 -16.05 -9.73 20.01
N ASN A 649 -16.34 -8.46 19.73
CA ASN A 649 -17.73 -7.99 19.61
C ASN A 649 -18.45 -8.68 18.44
N ILE A 650 -17.77 -8.88 17.31
CA ILE A 650 -18.34 -9.58 16.14
C ILE A 650 -18.52 -11.06 16.43
N VAL A 651 -17.53 -11.71 17.06
CA VAL A 651 -17.61 -13.12 17.44
C VAL A 651 -18.76 -13.38 18.42
N ARG A 652 -18.97 -12.51 19.40
CA ARG A 652 -20.08 -12.61 20.36
C ARG A 652 -21.45 -12.56 19.67
N LEU A 653 -21.58 -11.71 18.65
CA LEU A 653 -22.78 -11.53 17.86
C LEU A 653 -23.02 -12.71 16.91
N GLU A 654 -22.04 -12.98 16.05
CA GLU A 654 -22.20 -13.91 14.93
C GLU A 654 -22.07 -15.38 15.32
N LYS A 655 -21.28 -15.65 16.37
CA LYS A 655 -20.96 -17.00 16.88
C LYS A 655 -20.48 -17.93 15.77
N PRO A 656 -19.38 -17.60 15.08
CA PRO A 656 -18.91 -18.37 13.93
C PRO A 656 -18.50 -19.80 14.32
N ASP A 657 -18.78 -20.78 13.44
CA ASP A 657 -18.35 -22.18 13.60
C ASP A 657 -16.83 -22.36 13.44
N GLY A 658 -16.17 -21.38 12.81
CA GLY A 658 -14.72 -21.30 12.75
C GLY A 658 -14.21 -20.00 12.16
N ALA A 659 -12.89 -19.83 12.21
CA ALA A 659 -12.19 -18.71 11.61
C ALA A 659 -10.96 -19.17 10.83
N VAL A 660 -10.57 -18.38 9.84
CA VAL A 660 -9.39 -18.57 9.01
C VAL A 660 -8.53 -17.32 9.12
N VAL A 661 -7.28 -17.53 9.53
CA VAL A 661 -6.33 -16.45 9.89
C VAL A 661 -5.07 -16.46 9.02
N GLN A 662 -4.86 -17.54 8.25
CA GLN A 662 -3.65 -17.80 7.50
C GLN A 662 -3.56 -17.00 6.19
N PHE A 663 -4.63 -16.32 5.77
CA PHE A 663 -4.72 -15.63 4.48
C PHE A 663 -4.56 -14.10 4.60
N GLY A 664 -4.94 -13.50 5.73
CA GLY A 664 -4.92 -12.05 5.97
C GLY A 664 -3.57 -11.48 6.43
N GLY A 665 -2.46 -12.20 6.20
CA GLY A 665 -1.13 -11.75 6.62
C GLY A 665 -0.99 -11.58 8.14
N GLN A 666 -0.05 -10.73 8.57
CA GLN A 666 0.33 -10.69 9.98
C GLN A 666 -0.76 -10.16 10.91
N THR A 667 -1.58 -9.23 10.43
CA THR A 667 -2.66 -8.65 11.23
C THR A 667 -3.65 -9.74 11.64
N ALA A 668 -4.05 -10.62 10.72
CA ALA A 668 -4.90 -11.77 11.02
C ALA A 668 -4.20 -12.79 11.95
N ILE A 669 -2.92 -13.09 11.73
CA ILE A 669 -2.17 -14.08 12.52
C ILE A 669 -2.06 -13.67 13.98
N LYS A 670 -1.80 -12.39 14.27
CA LYS A 670 -1.73 -11.86 15.65
C LYS A 670 -3.02 -12.10 16.44
N LEU A 671 -4.17 -12.18 15.76
CA LEU A 671 -5.48 -12.39 16.39
C LEU A 671 -5.80 -13.86 16.68
N THR A 672 -4.97 -14.81 16.22
CA THR A 672 -5.22 -16.25 16.37
C THR A 672 -5.43 -16.65 17.83
N GLN A 673 -4.53 -16.22 18.72
CA GLN A 673 -4.59 -16.55 20.14
C GLN A 673 -5.81 -15.93 20.83
N ASP A 674 -6.21 -14.74 20.40
CA ASP A 674 -7.39 -14.06 20.93
C ASP A 674 -8.67 -14.76 20.48
N LEU A 675 -8.79 -15.16 19.21
CA LEU A 675 -9.92 -15.95 18.69
C LEU A 675 -10.08 -17.29 19.41
N MET A 676 -8.98 -17.99 19.70
CA MET A 676 -9.02 -19.24 20.47
C MET A 676 -9.54 -19.03 21.88
N LYS A 677 -9.12 -17.94 22.56
CA LYS A 677 -9.65 -17.57 23.89
C LYS A 677 -11.15 -17.22 23.84
N MET A 678 -11.63 -16.70 22.71
CA MET A 678 -13.06 -16.46 22.46
C MET A 678 -13.86 -17.74 22.18
N GLY A 679 -13.20 -18.90 22.08
CA GLY A 679 -13.83 -20.19 21.77
C GLY A 679 -14.07 -20.43 20.28
N VAL A 680 -13.48 -19.63 19.39
CA VAL A 680 -13.60 -19.80 17.94
C VAL A 680 -12.61 -20.86 17.46
N LYS A 681 -13.10 -21.85 16.71
CA LYS A 681 -12.24 -22.88 16.12
C LYS A 681 -11.44 -22.30 14.96
N ILE A 682 -10.12 -22.32 15.04
CA ILE A 682 -9.25 -21.98 13.91
C ILE A 682 -9.22 -23.17 12.94
N TYR A 683 -9.50 -22.91 11.67
CA TYR A 683 -9.43 -23.90 10.59
C TYR A 683 -8.02 -23.92 9.99
N GLY A 684 -7.58 -25.07 9.50
CA GLY A 684 -6.23 -25.27 8.97
C GLY A 684 -5.18 -25.56 10.04
N THR A 685 -3.94 -25.15 9.77
CA THR A 685 -2.79 -25.36 10.68
C THR A 685 -3.08 -24.75 12.05
N LYS A 686 -2.82 -25.50 13.12
CA LYS A 686 -3.11 -25.06 14.49
C LYS A 686 -2.18 -23.93 14.89
N ALA A 687 -2.65 -23.06 15.78
CA ALA A 687 -1.86 -21.94 16.29
C ALA A 687 -0.54 -22.38 16.94
N GLU A 688 -0.54 -23.51 17.65
CA GLU A 688 0.66 -24.10 18.27
C GLU A 688 1.72 -24.49 17.22
N ASP A 689 1.27 -25.01 16.07
CA ASP A 689 2.15 -25.41 14.97
C ASP A 689 2.63 -24.19 14.15
N VAL A 690 1.82 -23.13 14.06
CA VAL A 690 2.25 -21.83 13.50
C VAL A 690 3.33 -21.20 14.37
N ASP A 691 3.10 -21.14 15.68
CA ASP A 691 4.05 -20.63 16.68
C ASP A 691 5.35 -21.46 16.69
N ALA A 692 5.24 -22.79 16.53
CA ALA A 692 6.40 -23.68 16.41
C ALA A 692 7.30 -23.38 15.20
N ALA A 693 6.76 -22.78 14.13
CA ALA A 693 7.53 -22.35 12.97
C ALA A 693 8.18 -20.96 13.17
N GLU A 694 7.59 -20.11 14.01
CA GLU A 694 8.12 -18.78 14.33
C GLU A 694 9.13 -18.81 15.50
N ASP A 695 8.93 -19.68 16.49
CA ASP A 695 9.84 -19.85 17.62
C ASP A 695 11.09 -20.63 17.22
N ARG A 696 12.26 -19.98 17.40
CA ARG A 696 13.55 -20.55 16.99
C ARG A 696 13.88 -21.85 17.71
N GLU A 697 13.66 -21.97 19.02
CA GLU A 697 14.05 -23.17 19.77
C GLU A 697 13.20 -24.37 19.38
N ILE A 698 11.89 -24.15 19.18
CA ILE A 698 10.98 -25.19 18.73
C ILE A 698 11.30 -25.58 17.28
N PHE A 699 11.47 -24.59 16.40
CA PHE A 699 11.80 -24.82 15.00
C PHE A 699 13.12 -25.59 14.85
N ASP A 700 14.15 -25.24 15.63
CA ASP A 700 15.46 -25.89 15.58
C ASP A 700 15.40 -27.38 15.93
N ARG A 701 14.63 -27.74 16.95
CA ARG A 701 14.37 -29.14 17.30
C ARG A 701 13.63 -29.87 16.18
N ILE A 702 12.65 -29.23 15.55
CA ILE A 702 11.95 -29.80 14.38
C ILE A 702 12.94 -30.03 13.24
N LEU A 703 13.85 -29.10 12.98
CA LEU A 703 14.88 -29.25 11.94
C LEU A 703 15.88 -30.36 12.25
N GLU A 704 16.24 -30.56 13.51
CA GLU A 704 17.08 -31.69 13.96
C GLU A 704 16.37 -33.03 13.77
N GLU A 705 15.11 -33.14 14.21
CA GLU A 705 14.28 -34.35 14.06
C GLU A 705 14.04 -34.69 12.58
N THR A 706 13.80 -33.65 11.77
CA THR A 706 13.61 -33.79 10.33
C THR A 706 14.93 -33.82 9.57
N GLY A 707 16.10 -33.74 10.19
CA GLY A 707 17.39 -33.77 9.51
C GLY A 707 17.56 -32.74 8.38
N ILE A 708 16.90 -31.58 8.50
CA ILE A 708 16.97 -30.47 7.54
C ILE A 708 18.11 -29.54 7.95
N LYS A 709 18.97 -29.19 7.01
CA LYS A 709 20.12 -28.31 7.27
C LYS A 709 19.67 -26.86 7.41
N ARG A 710 20.30 -26.13 8.32
CA ARG A 710 20.15 -24.67 8.52
C ARG A 710 21.51 -24.02 8.71
N ALA A 711 21.58 -22.70 8.59
CA ALA A 711 22.78 -21.95 8.95
C ALA A 711 23.09 -22.10 10.46
N GLU A 712 24.37 -22.27 10.80
CA GLU A 712 24.83 -22.28 12.19
C GLU A 712 24.60 -20.92 12.83
N GLY A 713 24.07 -20.86 14.05
CA GLY A 713 23.76 -19.60 14.72
C GLY A 713 23.62 -19.73 16.23
N ALA A 714 23.40 -18.61 16.91
CA ALA A 714 23.04 -18.59 18.33
C ALA A 714 22.21 -17.36 18.71
N THR A 715 21.46 -17.50 19.79
CA THR A 715 20.65 -16.46 20.42
C THR A 715 21.46 -15.71 21.48
N VAL A 716 21.43 -14.38 21.44
CA VAL A 716 22.19 -13.48 22.32
C VAL A 716 21.30 -12.32 22.77
N TYR A 717 21.66 -11.68 23.89
CA TYR A 717 20.93 -10.53 24.44
C TYR A 717 21.78 -9.26 24.47
N THR A 718 23.10 -9.39 24.31
CA THR A 718 24.03 -8.27 24.41
C THR A 718 24.95 -8.18 23.20
N ALA A 719 25.49 -6.99 22.96
CA ALA A 719 26.47 -6.79 21.88
C ALA A 719 27.77 -7.57 22.09
N GLU A 720 28.19 -7.80 23.34
CA GLU A 720 29.36 -8.62 23.64
C GLU A 720 29.13 -10.09 23.28
N GLU A 721 28.00 -10.66 23.71
CA GLU A 721 27.63 -12.03 23.34
C GLU A 721 27.52 -12.19 21.81
N ALA A 722 26.94 -11.21 21.12
CA ALA A 722 26.85 -11.20 19.66
C ALA A 722 28.23 -11.24 18.98
N LYS A 723 29.20 -10.46 19.50
CA LYS A 723 30.58 -10.45 19.00
C LYS A 723 31.29 -11.78 19.26
N GLU A 724 31.09 -12.39 20.43
CA GLU A 724 31.65 -13.72 20.73
C GLU A 724 31.14 -14.79 19.76
N VAL A 725 29.82 -14.80 19.53
CA VAL A 725 29.18 -15.73 18.57
C VAL A 725 29.68 -15.46 17.16
N ALA A 726 29.77 -14.20 16.73
CA ALA A 726 30.22 -13.83 15.40
C ALA A 726 31.68 -14.26 15.14
N ASN A 727 32.56 -14.10 16.12
CA ASN A 727 33.94 -14.57 16.02
C ASN A 727 34.05 -16.11 15.96
N ARG A 728 33.13 -16.82 16.63
CA ARG A 728 33.05 -18.29 16.57
C ARG A 728 32.55 -18.79 15.21
N LEU A 729 31.51 -18.18 14.66
CA LEU A 729 30.94 -18.53 13.34
C LEU A 729 31.82 -18.02 12.17
N GLY A 730 32.63 -16.99 12.45
CA GLY A 730 33.42 -16.26 11.48
C GLY A 730 32.58 -15.29 10.64
N TYR A 731 33.11 -14.10 10.36
CA TYR A 731 32.45 -13.13 9.48
C TYR A 731 32.42 -13.59 8.01
N PRO A 732 31.45 -13.12 7.20
CA PRO A 732 30.25 -12.35 7.58
C PRO A 732 29.24 -13.15 8.42
N VAL A 733 28.44 -12.43 9.22
CA VAL A 733 27.30 -12.97 9.97
C VAL A 733 26.03 -12.13 9.74
N LEU A 734 24.87 -12.75 9.83
CA LEU A 734 23.56 -12.11 9.79
C LEU A 734 23.08 -11.87 11.22
N VAL A 735 22.78 -10.62 11.56
CA VAL A 735 22.24 -10.23 12.86
C VAL A 735 20.79 -9.81 12.67
N ARG A 736 19.87 -10.38 13.45
CA ARG A 736 18.44 -10.11 13.35
C ARG A 736 17.73 -10.13 14.71
N PRO A 737 16.75 -9.26 14.96
CA PRO A 737 15.86 -9.38 16.11
C PRO A 737 14.90 -10.57 15.93
N SER A 738 14.43 -11.14 17.03
CA SER A 738 13.37 -12.16 17.00
C SER A 738 11.98 -11.55 16.71
N TYR A 739 11.04 -12.35 16.20
CA TYR A 739 9.62 -11.98 15.97
C TYR A 739 9.39 -10.77 15.03
N VAL A 740 10.09 -10.70 13.90
CA VAL A 740 9.95 -9.62 12.89
C VAL A 740 9.63 -10.12 11.49
N LEU A 741 8.96 -9.30 10.68
CA LEU A 741 8.60 -9.60 9.29
C LEU A 741 9.16 -8.58 8.30
N GLY A 742 9.31 -9.03 7.05
CA GLY A 742 9.91 -8.20 6.01
C GLY A 742 11.38 -7.87 6.34
N GLY A 743 12.04 -8.76 7.09
CA GLY A 743 13.37 -8.60 7.67
C GLY A 743 13.62 -7.30 8.42
N GLN A 744 12.61 -6.80 9.14
CA GLN A 744 12.71 -5.54 9.87
C GLN A 744 13.87 -5.55 10.87
N GLY A 745 14.76 -4.58 10.74
CA GLY A 745 15.92 -4.48 11.61
C GLY A 745 16.91 -5.63 11.47
N MET A 746 17.02 -6.28 10.31
CA MET A 746 18.07 -7.27 9.97
C MET A 746 19.29 -6.59 9.32
N GLN A 747 20.50 -7.11 9.56
CA GLN A 747 21.72 -6.60 8.92
C GLN A 747 22.81 -7.67 8.81
N ILE A 748 23.55 -7.63 7.70
CA ILE A 748 24.77 -8.42 7.53
C ILE A 748 25.94 -7.62 8.12
N ALA A 749 26.61 -8.20 9.11
CA ALA A 749 27.78 -7.63 9.76
C ALA A 749 29.07 -8.29 9.21
N LEU A 750 30.06 -7.46 8.92
CA LEU A 750 31.38 -7.83 8.43
C LEU A 750 32.48 -7.68 9.49
N SER A 751 32.17 -7.03 10.62
CA SER A 751 33.12 -6.81 11.72
C SER A 751 32.42 -6.53 13.05
N ASP A 752 33.18 -6.64 14.15
CA ASP A 752 32.70 -6.37 15.51
C ASP A 752 32.10 -4.95 15.66
N LYS A 753 32.69 -3.96 14.98
CA LYS A 753 32.21 -2.57 15.01
C LYS A 753 30.79 -2.44 14.46
N GLU A 754 30.48 -3.18 13.40
CA GLU A 754 29.15 -3.16 12.77
C GLU A 754 28.10 -3.81 13.68
N ILE A 755 28.47 -4.84 14.45
CA ILE A 755 27.59 -5.46 15.44
C ILE A 755 27.20 -4.46 16.53
N GLU A 756 28.17 -3.71 17.07
CA GLU A 756 27.91 -2.70 18.11
C GLU A 756 26.99 -1.58 17.62
N GLU A 757 27.27 -1.02 16.44
CA GLU A 757 26.45 0.04 15.85
C GLU A 757 25.01 -0.45 15.66
N PHE A 758 24.84 -1.69 15.20
CA PHE A 758 23.54 -2.27 14.91
C PHE A 758 22.72 -2.61 16.15
N ILE A 759 23.31 -3.26 17.15
CA ILE A 759 22.59 -3.63 18.37
C ILE A 759 22.14 -2.40 19.15
N ASN A 760 22.92 -1.32 19.14
CA ASN A 760 22.49 -0.03 19.70
C ASN A 760 21.26 0.55 19.01
N ILE A 761 21.06 0.26 17.72
CA ILE A 761 19.85 0.68 16.98
C ILE A 761 18.67 -0.23 17.34
N ILE A 762 18.88 -1.55 17.38
CA ILE A 762 17.84 -2.52 17.77
C ILE A 762 17.31 -2.19 19.17
N ASN A 763 18.20 -1.97 20.15
CA ASN A 763 17.82 -1.71 21.54
C ASN A 763 17.03 -0.41 21.76
N ARG A 764 17.05 0.52 20.79
CA ARG A 764 16.21 1.73 20.81
C ARG A 764 14.79 1.47 20.30
N ILE A 765 14.58 0.38 19.57
CA ILE A 765 13.34 0.05 18.86
C ILE A 765 12.61 -1.11 19.56
N ALA A 766 13.33 -2.11 20.06
CA ALA A 766 12.79 -3.27 20.76
C ALA A 766 13.65 -3.57 22.00
N GLN A 767 13.08 -3.44 23.20
CA GLN A 767 13.81 -3.68 24.46
C GLN A 767 13.62 -5.10 25.03
N ASP A 768 12.70 -5.92 24.51
CA ASP A 768 12.27 -7.17 25.18
C ASP A 768 12.54 -8.47 24.37
N HIS A 769 13.14 -8.41 23.18
CA HIS A 769 13.35 -9.59 22.33
C HIS A 769 14.83 -9.99 22.19
N PRO A 770 15.15 -11.30 22.15
CA PRO A 770 16.50 -11.75 21.89
C PRO A 770 16.96 -11.42 20.45
N ILE A 771 18.28 -11.34 20.27
CA ILE A 771 18.95 -11.10 18.99
C ILE A 771 19.55 -12.43 18.51
N LEU A 772 19.38 -12.74 17.22
CA LEU A 772 19.91 -13.94 16.59
C LEU A 772 21.12 -13.56 15.73
N VAL A 773 22.21 -14.31 15.89
CA VAL A 773 23.42 -14.20 15.08
C VAL A 773 23.62 -15.50 14.33
N ASP A 774 23.39 -15.48 13.03
CA ASP A 774 23.47 -16.64 12.13
C ASP A 774 24.67 -16.48 11.18
N LYS A 775 25.29 -17.60 10.77
CA LYS A 775 26.32 -17.59 9.74
C LYS A 775 25.70 -17.14 8.42
N TYR A 776 26.27 -16.10 7.81
CA TYR A 776 25.84 -15.69 6.49
C TYR A 776 26.31 -16.71 5.44
N LEU A 777 25.35 -17.34 4.78
CA LEU A 777 25.57 -18.26 3.67
C LEU A 777 25.31 -17.52 2.37
N GLN A 778 26.32 -17.43 1.50
CA GLN A 778 26.18 -16.87 0.17
C GLN A 778 25.75 -17.98 -0.80
N GLY A 779 24.52 -17.89 -1.32
CA GLY A 779 23.97 -18.87 -2.25
C GLY A 779 22.77 -18.33 -3.01
N VAL A 780 22.15 -19.20 -3.81
CA VAL A 780 20.91 -18.88 -4.54
C VAL A 780 19.75 -19.04 -3.56
N GLU A 781 19.00 -17.97 -3.34
CA GLU A 781 17.80 -18.02 -2.51
C GLU A 781 16.64 -18.58 -3.33
N THR A 782 15.80 -19.40 -2.69
CA THR A 782 14.66 -20.06 -3.33
C THR A 782 13.46 -20.02 -2.41
N GLU A 783 12.28 -19.92 -2.99
CA GLU A 783 11.01 -19.87 -2.28
C GLU A 783 10.05 -20.91 -2.86
N VAL A 784 9.28 -21.54 -1.97
CA VAL A 784 8.32 -22.59 -2.34
C VAL A 784 7.02 -22.36 -1.58
N ASP A 785 5.91 -22.26 -2.32
CA ASP A 785 4.57 -22.36 -1.76
C ASP A 785 4.05 -23.79 -1.92
N ALA A 786 3.30 -24.27 -0.93
CA ALA A 786 2.74 -25.59 -0.95
C ALA A 786 1.42 -25.68 -0.18
N VAL A 787 0.57 -26.64 -0.58
CA VAL A 787 -0.66 -27.00 0.13
C VAL A 787 -0.49 -28.40 0.73
N CYS A 788 -0.77 -28.57 2.02
CA CYS A 788 -0.69 -29.85 2.73
C CYS A 788 -2.04 -30.24 3.33
N ASP A 789 -2.45 -31.51 3.19
CA ASP A 789 -3.68 -32.08 3.78
C ASP A 789 -3.45 -32.92 5.05
N GLY A 790 -2.29 -32.71 5.68
CA GLY A 790 -1.77 -33.48 6.80
C GLY A 790 -1.09 -34.80 6.40
N GLU A 791 -1.27 -35.27 5.17
CA GLU A 791 -0.69 -36.52 4.69
C GLU A 791 0.09 -36.33 3.38
N ASN A 792 -0.53 -35.69 2.41
CA ASN A 792 0.03 -35.35 1.12
C ASN A 792 0.29 -33.84 1.04
N ILE A 793 1.27 -33.48 0.22
CA ILE A 793 1.61 -32.10 -0.10
C ILE A 793 1.53 -31.90 -1.60
N VAL A 794 1.14 -30.71 -2.06
CA VAL A 794 1.23 -30.29 -3.47
C VAL A 794 2.09 -29.04 -3.50
N ILE A 795 3.18 -29.10 -4.29
CA ILE A 795 4.09 -27.98 -4.53
C ILE A 795 3.91 -27.56 -5.99
N PRO A 796 3.26 -26.43 -6.30
CA PRO A 796 3.04 -25.95 -7.66
C PRO A 796 4.35 -25.68 -8.42
N GLY A 797 5.39 -25.25 -7.70
CA GLY A 797 6.64 -24.84 -8.33
C GLY A 797 7.71 -24.43 -7.34
N ILE A 798 8.96 -24.38 -7.81
CA ILE A 798 10.10 -23.84 -7.08
C ILE A 798 10.50 -22.52 -7.74
N MET A 799 10.55 -21.46 -6.95
CA MET A 799 10.92 -20.13 -7.39
C MET A 799 12.37 -19.84 -7.00
N GLU A 800 13.14 -19.29 -7.94
CA GLU A 800 14.56 -18.96 -7.75
C GLU A 800 14.78 -17.46 -7.78
N HIS A 801 15.52 -16.91 -6.82
CA HIS A 801 15.87 -15.49 -6.82
C HIS A 801 17.11 -15.23 -7.70
N ILE A 802 17.08 -14.12 -8.45
CA ILE A 802 18.26 -13.65 -9.20
C ILE A 802 19.31 -13.12 -8.23
N GLU A 803 18.88 -12.29 -7.28
CA GLU A 803 19.73 -11.78 -6.22
C GLU A 803 20.19 -12.92 -5.31
N ARG A 804 21.48 -12.91 -4.96
CA ARG A 804 22.00 -13.83 -3.94
C ARG A 804 21.36 -13.56 -2.58
N SER A 805 21.40 -14.57 -1.71
CA SER A 805 20.96 -14.45 -0.32
C SER A 805 21.49 -13.18 0.36
N GLY A 806 20.65 -12.52 1.16
CA GLY A 806 20.98 -11.25 1.81
C GLY A 806 20.24 -10.03 1.25
N ILE A 807 19.55 -10.18 0.12
CA ILE A 807 18.47 -9.30 -0.30
C ILE A 807 17.15 -10.01 -0.01
N HIS A 808 16.25 -9.32 0.69
CA HIS A 808 14.99 -9.89 1.14
C HIS A 808 14.15 -10.41 -0.04
N SER A 809 13.53 -11.59 0.09
CA SER A 809 12.68 -12.22 -0.95
C SER A 809 11.69 -11.28 -1.63
N GLY A 810 11.01 -10.45 -0.85
CA GLY A 810 10.09 -9.43 -1.37
C GLY A 810 10.71 -8.37 -2.30
N ASP A 811 12.00 -8.07 -2.16
CA ASP A 811 12.77 -7.11 -2.97
C ASP A 811 13.65 -7.80 -4.03
N SER A 812 13.59 -9.12 -4.13
CA SER A 812 14.33 -9.90 -5.12
C SER A 812 13.47 -10.18 -6.35
N ILE A 813 14.14 -10.30 -7.50
CA ILE A 813 13.54 -10.80 -8.74
C ILE A 813 13.39 -12.32 -8.59
N SER A 814 12.15 -12.80 -8.68
CA SER A 814 11.81 -14.21 -8.52
C SER A 814 11.49 -14.84 -9.87
N VAL A 815 12.06 -16.00 -10.16
CA VAL A 815 11.98 -16.69 -11.44
C VAL A 815 11.33 -18.07 -11.24
N TYR A 816 10.26 -18.31 -11.97
CA TYR A 816 9.62 -19.61 -12.08
C TYR A 816 9.56 -20.07 -13.56
N PRO A 817 9.83 -21.35 -13.86
CA PRO A 817 10.48 -22.32 -13.00
C PRO A 817 11.95 -21.94 -12.74
N ALA A 818 12.54 -22.50 -11.68
CA ALA A 818 13.94 -22.30 -11.35
C ALA A 818 14.88 -22.72 -12.51
N GLN A 819 15.83 -21.86 -12.85
CA GLN A 819 16.67 -21.94 -14.06
C GLN A 819 18.07 -22.48 -13.79
N SER A 820 18.69 -22.14 -12.66
CA SER A 820 20.07 -22.52 -12.37
C SER A 820 20.20 -23.74 -11.43
N LEU A 821 19.11 -24.10 -10.74
CA LEU A 821 19.10 -25.20 -9.77
C LEU A 821 19.19 -26.57 -10.44
N SER A 822 20.05 -27.44 -9.88
CA SER A 822 20.14 -28.84 -10.32
C SER A 822 18.89 -29.63 -9.93
N ASP A 823 18.57 -30.70 -10.67
CA ASP A 823 17.45 -31.59 -10.32
C ASP A 823 17.59 -32.15 -8.90
N LYS A 824 18.83 -32.42 -8.47
CA LYS A 824 19.13 -32.86 -7.10
C LYS A 824 18.66 -31.83 -6.08
N VAL A 825 19.01 -30.54 -6.28
CA VAL A 825 18.58 -29.44 -5.41
C VAL A 825 17.05 -29.31 -5.41
N LYS A 826 16.41 -29.35 -6.58
CA LYS A 826 14.94 -29.29 -6.70
C LYS A 826 14.26 -30.43 -5.92
N GLN A 827 14.76 -31.66 -6.03
CA GLN A 827 14.25 -32.80 -5.29
C GLN A 827 14.50 -32.71 -3.78
N THR A 828 15.66 -32.17 -3.36
CA THR A 828 15.95 -31.92 -1.95
C THR A 828 15.01 -30.86 -1.36
N ILE A 829 14.74 -29.77 -2.08
CA ILE A 829 13.78 -28.74 -1.68
C ILE A 829 12.38 -29.35 -1.51
N ALA A 830 11.92 -30.16 -2.48
CA ALA A 830 10.62 -30.83 -2.39
C ALA A 830 10.53 -31.81 -1.20
N ASP A 831 11.60 -32.58 -0.95
CA ASP A 831 11.71 -33.48 0.20
C ASP A 831 11.67 -32.75 1.54
N TYR A 832 12.47 -31.69 1.67
CA TYR A 832 12.52 -30.86 2.88
C TYR A 832 11.17 -30.21 3.15
N THR A 833 10.52 -29.66 2.11
CA THR A 833 9.21 -29.03 2.23
C THR A 833 8.16 -30.05 2.72
N GLU A 834 8.14 -31.27 2.17
CA GLU A 834 7.21 -32.31 2.60
C GLU A 834 7.44 -32.74 4.05
N ARG A 835 8.70 -33.02 4.43
CA ARG A 835 9.06 -33.47 5.78
C ARG A 835 8.74 -32.40 6.81
N LEU A 836 9.02 -31.14 6.47
CA LEU A 836 8.73 -30.01 7.33
C LEU A 836 7.23 -29.81 7.50
N ALA A 837 6.46 -29.83 6.40
CA ALA A 837 5.00 -29.70 6.47
C ALA A 837 4.35 -30.79 7.33
N LYS A 838 4.86 -32.03 7.27
CA LYS A 838 4.40 -33.14 8.12
C LYS A 838 4.77 -32.94 9.58
N ALA A 839 6.00 -32.50 9.87
CA ALA A 839 6.47 -32.27 11.23
C ALA A 839 5.77 -31.08 11.91
N LEU A 840 5.40 -30.06 11.13
CA LEU A 840 4.58 -28.92 11.56
C LEU A 840 3.08 -29.18 11.46
N HIS A 841 2.65 -30.42 11.16
CA HIS A 841 1.23 -30.79 11.05
C HIS A 841 0.39 -29.83 10.18
N VAL A 842 0.96 -29.34 9.08
CA VAL A 842 0.34 -28.30 8.24
C VAL A 842 -0.95 -28.83 7.62
N ILE A 843 -2.01 -28.02 7.71
CA ILE A 843 -3.28 -28.22 7.02
C ILE A 843 -3.63 -26.90 6.32
N GLY A 844 -3.55 -26.86 5.00
CA GLY A 844 -3.63 -25.63 4.22
C GLY A 844 -2.27 -25.22 3.68
N LEU A 845 -1.94 -23.92 3.74
CA LEU A 845 -0.71 -23.38 3.13
C LEU A 845 0.53 -23.49 4.02
N ILE A 846 1.66 -23.69 3.36
CA ILE A 846 2.99 -23.42 3.89
C ILE A 846 3.87 -22.81 2.80
N ASN A 847 4.61 -21.78 3.18
CA ASN A 847 5.68 -21.19 2.39
C ASN A 847 7.02 -21.53 3.06
N VAL A 848 8.02 -21.92 2.28
CA VAL A 848 9.35 -22.26 2.80
C VAL A 848 10.42 -21.59 1.95
N GLN A 849 11.41 -21.00 2.61
CA GLN A 849 12.54 -20.34 1.97
C GLN A 849 13.83 -21.11 2.24
N PHE A 850 14.65 -21.30 1.20
CA PHE A 850 15.93 -22.00 1.27
C PHE A 850 17.06 -21.22 0.60
N ILE A 851 18.29 -21.55 0.96
CA ILE A 851 19.53 -21.14 0.28
C ILE A 851 20.18 -22.40 -0.31
N ALA A 852 20.38 -22.41 -1.61
CA ALA A 852 21.16 -23.42 -2.31
C ALA A 852 22.62 -22.96 -2.45
N VAL A 853 23.55 -23.72 -1.86
CA VAL A 853 25.00 -23.50 -1.96
C VAL A 853 25.61 -24.70 -2.69
N GLY A 854 25.75 -24.59 -4.01
CA GLY A 854 26.07 -25.74 -4.85
C GLY A 854 24.93 -26.75 -4.83
N ASP A 855 25.20 -27.99 -4.42
CA ASP A 855 24.20 -29.07 -4.29
C ASP A 855 23.65 -29.21 -2.86
N GLU A 856 24.00 -28.31 -1.95
CA GLU A 856 23.56 -28.32 -0.56
C GLU A 856 22.44 -27.30 -0.35
N VAL A 857 21.37 -27.70 0.35
CA VAL A 857 20.19 -26.88 0.60
C VAL A 857 20.09 -26.59 2.09
N TYR A 858 19.94 -25.31 2.43
CA TYR A 858 19.80 -24.83 3.80
C TYR A 858 18.48 -24.09 3.95
N ILE A 859 17.69 -24.40 4.96
CA ILE A 859 16.46 -23.65 5.25
C ILE A 859 16.77 -22.29 5.88
N ILE A 860 16.01 -21.27 5.48
CA ILE A 860 15.99 -19.95 6.09
C ILE A 860 14.86 -19.92 7.14
N GLU A 861 13.63 -20.05 6.66
CA GLU A 861 12.39 -19.95 7.45
C GLU A 861 11.26 -20.77 6.81
N ALA A 862 10.24 -21.05 7.60
CA ALA A 862 8.98 -21.62 7.12
C ALA A 862 7.80 -20.85 7.72
N ASN A 863 6.81 -20.58 6.88
CA ASN A 863 5.65 -19.77 7.18
C ASN A 863 4.40 -20.60 6.88
N PRO A 864 3.74 -21.24 7.86
CA PRO A 864 2.58 -22.11 7.65
C PRO A 864 1.29 -21.30 7.42
N ARG A 865 1.33 -20.47 6.37
CA ARG A 865 0.34 -19.45 5.99
C ARG A 865 0.52 -19.06 4.52
N SER A 866 -0.34 -18.18 4.00
CA SER A 866 -0.09 -17.58 2.70
C SER A 866 1.16 -16.71 2.70
N SER A 867 1.82 -16.68 1.54
CA SER A 867 2.91 -15.79 1.21
C SER A 867 2.44 -14.75 0.20
N ARG A 868 3.30 -13.78 -0.09
CA ARG A 868 3.09 -12.82 -1.17
C ARG A 868 3.25 -13.43 -2.56
N THR A 869 3.84 -14.61 -2.66
CA THR A 869 4.13 -15.28 -3.94
C THR A 869 2.94 -16.10 -4.45
N VAL A 870 1.99 -16.44 -3.57
CA VAL A 870 0.75 -17.18 -3.87
C VAL A 870 -0.02 -16.67 -5.11
N PRO A 871 -0.30 -15.37 -5.29
CA PRO A 871 -1.10 -14.92 -6.42
C PRO A 871 -0.44 -15.21 -7.77
N TYR A 872 0.85 -14.88 -7.92
CA TYR A 872 1.53 -15.03 -9.20
C TYR A 872 1.79 -16.51 -9.52
N ILE A 873 2.18 -17.33 -8.54
CA ILE A 873 2.40 -18.75 -8.78
C ILE A 873 1.07 -19.46 -9.10
N SER A 874 -0.04 -19.05 -8.50
CA SER A 874 -1.38 -19.58 -8.83
C SER A 874 -1.75 -19.29 -10.29
N LYS A 875 -1.45 -18.07 -10.77
CA LYS A 875 -1.75 -17.64 -12.15
C LYS A 875 -0.88 -18.32 -13.19
N VAL A 876 0.41 -18.47 -12.92
CA VAL A 876 1.36 -19.04 -13.89
C VAL A 876 1.24 -20.57 -13.98
N THR A 877 0.91 -21.23 -12.87
CA THR A 877 0.76 -22.70 -12.83
C THR A 877 -0.67 -23.17 -13.14
N GLY A 878 -1.65 -22.28 -13.11
CA GLY A 878 -3.08 -22.62 -13.22
C GLY A 878 -3.65 -23.34 -11.99
N ILE A 879 -2.85 -23.51 -10.92
CA ILE A 879 -3.24 -24.21 -9.69
C ILE A 879 -3.87 -23.21 -8.72
N PRO A 880 -5.15 -23.33 -8.35
CA PRO A 880 -5.83 -22.39 -7.45
C PRO A 880 -5.47 -22.68 -5.99
N ILE A 881 -4.25 -22.34 -5.59
CA ILE A 881 -3.63 -22.72 -4.31
C ILE A 881 -4.50 -22.36 -3.09
N VAL A 882 -5.11 -21.17 -3.08
CA VAL A 882 -5.96 -20.71 -1.98
C VAL A 882 -7.24 -21.54 -1.87
N ASP A 883 -7.89 -21.83 -3.00
CA ASP A 883 -9.08 -22.68 -3.04
C ASP A 883 -8.76 -24.12 -2.58
N LEU A 884 -7.62 -24.67 -3.03
CA LEU A 884 -7.15 -25.98 -2.55
C LEU A 884 -6.90 -25.99 -1.05
N ALA A 885 -6.23 -24.94 -0.53
CA ALA A 885 -5.98 -24.82 0.89
C ALA A 885 -7.29 -24.75 1.68
N ALA A 886 -8.26 -23.94 1.25
CA ALA A 886 -9.57 -23.86 1.90
C ALA A 886 -10.31 -25.21 1.88
N GLN A 887 -10.32 -25.90 0.73
CA GLN A 887 -10.93 -27.23 0.60
C GLN A 887 -10.29 -28.28 1.53
N VAL A 888 -8.98 -28.23 1.68
CA VAL A 888 -8.23 -29.10 2.59
C VAL A 888 -8.49 -28.76 4.06
N MET A 889 -8.61 -27.47 4.41
CA MET A 889 -9.04 -27.04 5.75
C MET A 889 -10.44 -27.57 6.11
N MET A 890 -11.28 -27.83 5.11
CA MET A 890 -12.60 -28.46 5.26
C MET A 890 -12.56 -30.00 5.27
N GLY A 891 -11.37 -30.60 5.16
CA GLY A 891 -11.15 -32.04 5.31
C GLY A 891 -11.07 -32.84 4.01
N LYS A 892 -11.09 -32.19 2.83
CA LYS A 892 -10.85 -32.89 1.56
C LYS A 892 -9.37 -33.28 1.42
N LYS A 893 -9.10 -34.39 0.75
CA LYS A 893 -7.73 -34.82 0.44
C LYS A 893 -7.28 -34.30 -0.93
N LEU A 894 -6.00 -33.95 -1.07
CA LEU A 894 -5.44 -33.42 -2.32
C LEU A 894 -5.56 -34.41 -3.48
N THR A 895 -5.46 -35.71 -3.19
CA THR A 895 -5.64 -36.79 -4.16
C THR A 895 -7.09 -36.91 -4.65
N GLU A 896 -8.07 -36.59 -3.82
CA GLU A 896 -9.50 -36.52 -4.19
C GLU A 896 -9.80 -35.31 -5.08
N LEU A 897 -9.00 -34.24 -4.93
CA LEU A 897 -9.05 -33.03 -5.76
C LEU A 897 -8.32 -33.18 -7.10
N GLY A 898 -7.75 -34.36 -7.38
CA GLY A 898 -7.10 -34.68 -8.66
C GLY A 898 -5.62 -34.33 -8.74
N TYR A 899 -4.97 -33.97 -7.62
CA TYR A 899 -3.55 -33.63 -7.61
C TYR A 899 -2.66 -34.81 -7.26
N THR A 900 -1.53 -34.91 -7.95
CA THR A 900 -0.48 -35.87 -7.60
C THR A 900 0.37 -35.28 -6.46
N PRO A 901 0.66 -36.02 -5.38
CA PRO A 901 1.49 -35.49 -4.29
C PRO A 901 2.91 -35.08 -4.74
N ARG A 902 3.51 -34.15 -3.99
CA ARG A 902 4.81 -33.50 -4.17
C ARG A 902 4.83 -32.40 -5.26
N LEU A 903 6.00 -32.22 -5.88
CA LEU A 903 6.28 -31.21 -6.90
C LEU A 903 5.51 -31.50 -8.18
N GLN A 904 4.72 -30.52 -8.62
CA GLN A 904 4.00 -30.58 -9.89
C GLN A 904 4.96 -30.39 -11.08
N PRO A 905 4.58 -30.84 -12.28
CA PRO A 905 5.33 -30.55 -13.50
C PRO A 905 5.54 -29.04 -13.69
N GLU A 906 6.72 -28.66 -14.16
CA GLU A 906 7.01 -27.26 -14.50
C GLU A 906 6.11 -26.78 -15.65
N ALA A 907 5.60 -25.56 -15.55
CA ALA A 907 4.84 -24.93 -16.62
C ALA A 907 5.72 -24.71 -17.86
N GLU A 908 5.10 -24.64 -19.04
CA GLU A 908 5.82 -24.36 -20.30
C GLU A 908 6.36 -22.92 -20.39
N HIS A 909 5.79 -22.00 -19.60
CA HIS A 909 6.14 -20.59 -19.61
C HIS A 909 7.08 -20.25 -18.44
N ILE A 910 8.01 -19.35 -18.71
CA ILE A 910 8.87 -18.74 -17.71
C ILE A 910 8.21 -17.44 -17.27
N ALA A 911 8.04 -17.29 -15.96
CA ALA A 911 7.50 -16.10 -15.33
C ALA A 911 8.55 -15.50 -14.39
N ILE A 912 8.78 -14.20 -14.54
CA ILE A 912 9.75 -13.44 -13.76
C ILE A 912 9.01 -12.33 -13.05
N LYS A 913 8.86 -12.48 -11.73
CA LYS A 913 8.28 -11.48 -10.85
C LYS A 913 9.35 -10.47 -10.48
N MET A 914 9.12 -9.21 -10.83
CA MET A 914 10.01 -8.08 -10.62
C MET A 914 9.43 -7.13 -9.57
N PRO A 915 10.16 -6.82 -8.49
CA PRO A 915 9.74 -5.87 -7.48
C PRO A 915 9.81 -4.42 -8.00
N VAL A 916 8.90 -3.58 -7.51
CA VAL A 916 8.81 -2.16 -7.85
C VAL A 916 8.93 -1.32 -6.58
N PHE A 917 9.68 -0.23 -6.68
CA PHE A 917 10.04 0.64 -5.55
C PHE A 917 9.51 2.06 -5.77
N SER A 918 9.21 2.75 -4.66
CA SER A 918 8.76 4.16 -4.67
C SER A 918 9.78 5.11 -4.02
N PHE A 919 11.08 4.84 -4.20
CA PHE A 919 12.18 5.56 -3.53
C PHE A 919 12.25 7.06 -3.87
N GLU A 920 11.78 7.43 -5.05
CA GLU A 920 11.67 8.80 -5.53
C GLU A 920 10.64 9.65 -4.75
N LYS A 921 9.70 9.00 -4.06
CA LYS A 921 8.71 9.66 -3.18
C LYS A 921 9.22 9.81 -1.75
N ILE A 922 10.12 8.93 -1.30
CA ILE A 922 10.58 8.88 0.09
C ILE A 922 11.95 9.56 0.24
N ARG A 923 11.93 10.88 0.37
CA ARG A 923 13.16 11.69 0.54
C ARG A 923 13.96 11.32 1.77
N GLY A 924 15.28 11.24 1.61
CA GLY A 924 16.21 10.94 2.70
C GLY A 924 16.27 9.47 3.11
N ALA A 925 15.49 8.58 2.47
CA ALA A 925 15.56 7.14 2.68
C ALA A 925 16.77 6.52 1.95
N GLU A 926 17.40 5.52 2.56
CA GLU A 926 18.39 4.67 1.91
C GLU A 926 17.71 3.77 0.87
N ILE A 927 18.18 3.85 -0.38
CA ILE A 927 17.60 3.14 -1.52
C ILE A 927 18.31 1.82 -1.84
N SER A 928 19.41 1.50 -1.14
CA SER A 928 20.06 0.20 -1.34
C SER A 928 19.22 -0.95 -0.82
N LEU A 929 19.24 -2.07 -1.55
CA LEU A 929 18.61 -3.33 -1.15
C LEU A 929 19.42 -4.03 -0.05
N GLY A 930 18.75 -4.86 0.73
CA GLY A 930 19.33 -5.61 1.84
C GLY A 930 18.31 -6.58 2.44
N PRO A 931 18.54 -7.07 3.66
CA PRO A 931 17.67 -8.07 4.26
C PRO A 931 16.32 -7.51 4.74
N GLU A 932 16.14 -6.19 4.74
CA GLU A 932 14.86 -5.54 5.03
C GLU A 932 14.14 -5.15 3.73
N MET A 933 12.89 -5.57 3.58
CA MET A 933 12.03 -5.30 2.41
C MET A 933 11.64 -3.83 2.30
N LYS A 934 11.65 -3.28 1.08
CA LYS A 934 11.36 -1.88 0.75
C LYS A 934 10.47 -1.67 -0.47
N SER A 935 10.24 -2.71 -1.28
CA SER A 935 9.35 -2.65 -2.44
C SER A 935 7.90 -2.39 -2.03
N THR A 936 7.17 -1.71 -2.91
CA THR A 936 5.75 -1.36 -2.71
C THR A 936 4.81 -2.23 -3.52
N GLY A 937 5.29 -2.86 -4.59
CA GLY A 937 4.51 -3.71 -5.46
C GLY A 937 5.37 -4.56 -6.37
N GLU A 938 4.74 -5.22 -7.33
CA GLU A 938 5.39 -6.14 -8.25
C GLU A 938 4.73 -6.14 -9.63
N CYS A 939 5.51 -6.54 -10.63
CA CYS A 939 5.03 -6.84 -11.97
C CYS A 939 5.59 -8.17 -12.46
N LEU A 940 4.97 -8.73 -13.50
CA LEU A 940 5.35 -10.04 -14.04
C LEU A 940 5.77 -9.90 -15.51
N GLY A 941 6.88 -10.54 -15.88
CA GLY A 941 7.25 -10.79 -17.27
C GLY A 941 7.08 -12.27 -17.59
N ILE A 942 6.32 -12.61 -18.63
CA ILE A 942 6.02 -14.00 -19.00
C ILE A 942 6.38 -14.23 -20.47
N SER A 943 7.10 -15.30 -20.75
CA SER A 943 7.42 -15.78 -22.11
C SER A 943 7.90 -17.23 -22.04
N LYS A 944 7.91 -17.95 -23.16
CA LYS A 944 8.61 -19.24 -23.27
C LYS A 944 10.14 -19.10 -23.23
N SER A 945 10.65 -17.90 -23.47
CA SER A 945 12.08 -17.57 -23.43
C SER A 945 12.44 -16.85 -22.13
N TYR A 946 13.48 -17.32 -21.44
CA TYR A 946 13.97 -16.71 -20.20
C TYR A 946 14.35 -15.24 -20.40
N SER A 947 15.10 -14.94 -21.47
CA SER A 947 15.60 -13.59 -21.69
C SER A 947 14.51 -12.62 -22.13
N GLU A 948 13.47 -13.09 -22.83
CA GLU A 948 12.31 -12.27 -23.16
C GLU A 948 11.44 -12.00 -21.93
N ALA A 949 11.19 -13.03 -21.09
CA ALA A 949 10.48 -12.85 -19.83
C ALA A 949 11.21 -11.83 -18.93
N LEU A 950 12.55 -11.88 -18.91
CA LEU A 950 13.38 -10.95 -18.16
C LEU A 950 13.30 -9.52 -18.74
N TYR A 951 13.33 -9.39 -20.07
CA TYR A 951 13.16 -8.11 -20.75
C TYR A 951 11.80 -7.48 -20.43
N LYS A 952 10.72 -8.26 -20.51
CA LYS A 952 9.37 -7.82 -20.11
C LYS A 952 9.31 -7.39 -18.66
N ALA A 953 9.91 -8.15 -17.74
CA ALA A 953 9.94 -7.83 -16.32
C ALA A 953 10.64 -6.48 -16.05
N PHE A 954 11.77 -6.21 -16.71
CA PHE A 954 12.46 -4.91 -16.61
C PHE A 954 11.63 -3.75 -17.17
N ILE A 955 10.98 -3.93 -18.33
CA ILE A 955 10.09 -2.91 -18.90
C ILE A 955 8.90 -2.65 -17.97
N GLY A 956 8.29 -3.72 -17.43
CA GLY A 956 7.17 -3.65 -16.51
C GLY A 956 7.47 -2.86 -15.24
N ALA A 957 8.71 -2.94 -14.74
CA ALA A 957 9.20 -2.12 -13.62
C ALA A 957 9.64 -0.70 -14.01
N GLY A 958 9.45 -0.29 -15.27
CA GLY A 958 9.75 1.05 -15.76
C GLY A 958 11.20 1.26 -16.23
N ILE A 959 12.03 0.22 -16.27
CA ILE A 959 13.44 0.30 -16.71
C ILE A 959 13.50 0.29 -18.24
N LYS A 960 13.41 1.49 -18.84
CA LYS A 960 13.50 1.70 -20.30
C LYS A 960 14.90 2.10 -20.73
N LEU A 961 15.65 1.17 -21.33
CA LEU A 961 17.03 1.34 -21.79
C LEU A 961 17.21 0.82 -23.23
N PRO A 962 18.12 1.40 -24.06
CA PRO A 962 18.94 2.59 -23.82
C PRO A 962 18.27 3.91 -24.23
N LYS A 963 18.64 5.04 -23.61
CA LYS A 963 18.22 6.40 -24.07
C LYS A 963 19.42 7.20 -24.63
N HIS A 964 20.51 7.28 -23.88
CA HIS A 964 21.72 8.02 -24.23
C HIS A 964 22.99 7.14 -24.32
N LYS A 965 22.92 5.87 -23.88
CA LYS A 965 24.02 4.92 -23.76
C LYS A 965 25.17 5.44 -22.89
N GLN A 966 24.86 6.09 -21.78
CA GLN A 966 25.86 6.51 -20.79
C GLN A 966 25.47 6.02 -19.41
N MET A 967 26.44 5.54 -18.65
CA MET A 967 26.21 4.98 -17.31
C MET A 967 27.30 5.37 -16.33
N ILE A 968 26.97 5.32 -15.04
CA ILE A 968 27.92 5.49 -13.94
C ILE A 968 28.07 4.15 -13.22
N ILE A 969 29.31 3.72 -12.96
CA ILE A 969 29.63 2.55 -12.15
C ILE A 969 30.51 2.99 -10.98
N THR A 970 30.06 2.72 -9.76
CA THR A 970 30.83 2.91 -8.54
C THR A 970 30.54 1.73 -7.63
N VAL A 971 31.56 0.96 -7.23
CA VAL A 971 31.33 -0.27 -6.46
C VAL A 971 32.30 -0.36 -5.29
N LYS A 972 31.87 -1.02 -4.21
CA LYS A 972 32.75 -1.36 -3.08
C LYS A 972 33.89 -2.30 -3.53
N ASP A 973 34.95 -2.35 -2.73
CA ASP A 973 36.17 -3.05 -3.11
C ASP A 973 35.98 -4.56 -3.36
N SER A 974 35.10 -5.22 -2.59
CA SER A 974 34.76 -6.65 -2.77
C SER A 974 34.12 -6.97 -4.12
N ASP A 975 33.47 -5.99 -4.73
CA ASP A 975 32.62 -6.17 -5.91
C ASP A 975 33.36 -5.87 -7.22
N LYS A 976 34.57 -5.32 -7.10
CA LYS A 976 35.42 -4.94 -8.24
C LYS A 976 35.81 -6.10 -9.15
N GLY A 977 35.92 -7.32 -8.61
CA GLY A 977 36.21 -8.49 -9.42
C GLY A 977 35.05 -8.86 -10.33
N GLU A 978 33.84 -8.87 -9.78
CA GLU A 978 32.61 -9.29 -10.47
C GLU A 978 32.12 -8.22 -11.46
N VAL A 979 32.24 -6.94 -11.13
CA VAL A 979 31.77 -5.84 -11.98
C VAL A 979 32.50 -5.77 -13.34
N ILE A 980 33.70 -6.33 -13.46
CA ILE A 980 34.50 -6.31 -14.71
C ILE A 980 33.73 -6.96 -15.87
N ASP A 981 33.11 -8.12 -15.63
CA ASP A 981 32.37 -8.83 -16.67
C ASP A 981 31.11 -8.05 -17.08
N ILE A 982 30.36 -7.57 -16.09
CA ILE A 982 29.14 -6.76 -16.30
C ILE A 982 29.48 -5.51 -17.13
N ALA A 983 30.51 -4.76 -16.72
CA ALA A 983 30.95 -3.55 -17.41
C ALA A 983 31.42 -3.83 -18.85
N ARG A 984 32.13 -4.96 -19.07
CA ARG A 984 32.55 -5.38 -20.41
C ARG A 984 31.35 -5.68 -21.33
N ARG A 985 30.29 -6.28 -20.79
CA ARG A 985 29.06 -6.57 -21.54
C ARG A 985 28.32 -5.27 -21.91
N PHE A 986 28.20 -4.33 -20.99
CA PHE A 986 27.65 -3.00 -21.31
C PHE A 986 28.50 -2.23 -22.33
N GLU A 987 29.83 -2.27 -22.23
CA GLU A 987 30.73 -1.66 -23.22
C GLU A 987 30.50 -2.24 -24.64
N LYS A 988 30.30 -3.56 -24.76
CA LYS A 988 29.96 -4.21 -26.04
C LYS A 988 28.63 -3.75 -26.62
N LEU A 989 27.64 -3.44 -25.78
CA LEU A 989 26.36 -2.85 -26.19
C LEU A 989 26.49 -1.35 -26.58
N GLY A 990 27.68 -0.77 -26.40
CA GLY A 990 28.04 0.59 -26.79
C GLY A 990 27.85 1.64 -25.69
N TYR A 991 27.78 1.24 -24.42
CA TYR A 991 27.69 2.19 -23.31
C TYR A 991 29.01 2.90 -23.06
N ILE A 992 28.94 4.21 -22.84
CA ILE A 992 30.02 5.01 -22.28
C ILE A 992 29.97 4.87 -20.77
N ILE A 993 31.03 4.33 -20.18
CA ILE A 993 31.11 4.08 -18.74
C ILE A 993 31.87 5.21 -18.06
N TYR A 994 31.23 5.87 -17.11
CA TYR A 994 31.85 6.76 -16.14
C TYR A 994 32.02 6.02 -14.81
N ALA A 995 33.14 6.20 -14.13
CA ALA A 995 33.37 5.53 -12.85
C ALA A 995 34.19 6.37 -11.88
N THR A 996 33.93 6.18 -10.58
CA THR A 996 34.76 6.78 -9.52
C THR A 996 36.18 6.24 -9.64
N ARG A 997 37.18 7.04 -9.24
CA ARG A 997 38.61 6.79 -9.55
C ARG A 997 39.04 5.33 -9.37
N SER A 998 38.75 4.75 -8.21
CA SER A 998 39.20 3.39 -7.89
C SER A 998 38.48 2.31 -8.71
N THR A 999 37.18 2.48 -8.98
CA THR A 999 36.44 1.58 -9.88
C THR A 999 36.93 1.72 -11.31
N ALA A 1000 37.18 2.95 -11.78
CA ALA A 1000 37.71 3.21 -13.11
C ALA A 1000 39.10 2.61 -13.33
N ASP A 1001 39.99 2.67 -12.32
CA ASP A 1001 41.31 2.05 -12.37
C ASP A 1001 41.20 0.54 -12.59
N THR A 1002 40.39 -0.15 -11.76
CA THR A 1002 40.19 -1.60 -11.90
C THR A 1002 39.59 -1.99 -13.25
N LEU A 1003 38.61 -1.24 -13.76
CA LEU A 1003 38.02 -1.51 -15.08
C LEU A 1003 39.04 -1.34 -16.22
N ASN A 1004 39.79 -0.23 -16.22
CA ASN A 1004 40.77 0.06 -17.26
C ASN A 1004 41.94 -0.94 -17.25
N GLU A 1005 42.42 -1.34 -16.06
CA GLU A 1005 43.45 -2.38 -15.91
C GLU A 1005 43.03 -3.74 -16.47
N ASN A 1006 41.71 -4.02 -16.50
CA ASN A 1006 41.12 -5.25 -17.03
C ASN A 1006 40.51 -5.10 -18.45
N GLY A 1007 40.91 -4.04 -19.16
CA GLY A 1007 40.60 -3.83 -20.57
C GLY A 1007 39.21 -3.27 -20.87
N VAL A 1008 38.48 -2.75 -19.87
CA VAL A 1008 37.16 -2.10 -20.05
C VAL A 1008 37.35 -0.58 -19.96
N LYS A 1009 36.98 0.16 -21.01
CA LYS A 1009 37.22 1.62 -21.05
C LYS A 1009 36.26 2.37 -20.13
N ALA A 1010 36.77 2.86 -19.01
CA ALA A 1010 36.01 3.67 -18.05
C ALA A 1010 36.60 5.08 -17.91
N ARG A 1011 35.75 6.11 -18.03
CA ARG A 1011 36.11 7.52 -17.83
C ARG A 1011 36.09 7.85 -16.34
N LYS A 1012 37.21 8.34 -15.81
CA LYS A 1012 37.30 8.80 -14.42
C LYS A 1012 36.44 10.05 -14.23
N VAL A 1013 35.65 10.07 -13.16
CA VAL A 1013 34.88 11.25 -12.71
C VAL A 1013 35.27 11.63 -11.28
N ASN A 1014 35.23 12.94 -11.00
CA ASN A 1014 35.57 13.50 -9.71
C ASN A 1014 34.46 13.25 -8.67
N ARG A 1015 34.86 13.17 -7.39
CA ARG A 1015 33.94 13.06 -6.25
C ARG A 1015 33.16 14.37 -6.04
N ILE A 1016 32.11 14.31 -5.20
CA ILE A 1016 31.22 15.45 -4.94
C ILE A 1016 31.97 16.65 -4.33
N SER A 1017 32.95 16.38 -3.47
CA SER A 1017 33.77 17.40 -2.81
C SER A 1017 34.91 17.99 -3.68
N GLN A 1018 35.01 17.58 -4.94
CA GLN A 1018 36.09 17.98 -5.86
C GLN A 1018 35.58 18.93 -6.96
N GLU A 1019 36.49 19.45 -7.78
CA GLU A 1019 36.14 20.34 -8.88
C GLU A 1019 35.30 19.64 -9.97
N SER A 1020 34.39 20.41 -10.58
CA SER A 1020 33.53 19.98 -11.68
C SER A 1020 34.34 19.54 -12.91
N PRO A 1021 33.92 18.52 -13.69
CA PRO A 1021 32.67 17.76 -13.56
C PRO A 1021 32.72 16.66 -12.50
N THR A 1022 31.79 16.74 -11.54
CA THR A 1022 31.55 15.73 -10.51
C THR A 1022 30.55 14.68 -10.97
N VAL A 1023 30.39 13.58 -10.22
CA VAL A 1023 29.34 12.57 -10.49
C VAL A 1023 27.94 13.20 -10.51
N ILE A 1024 27.69 14.16 -9.63
CA ILE A 1024 26.40 14.85 -9.53
C ILE A 1024 26.17 15.73 -10.76
N ASP A 1025 27.18 16.43 -11.25
CA ASP A 1025 27.08 17.25 -12.48
C ASP A 1025 26.70 16.40 -13.69
N LEU A 1026 27.21 15.16 -13.78
CA LEU A 1026 26.84 14.23 -14.86
C LEU A 1026 25.37 13.79 -14.77
N ILE A 1027 24.88 13.51 -13.56
CA ILE A 1027 23.49 13.12 -13.31
C ILE A 1027 22.55 14.29 -13.65
N LEU A 1028 22.86 15.49 -13.15
CA LEU A 1028 22.12 16.72 -13.45
C LEU A 1028 22.24 17.16 -14.91
N GLY A 1029 23.23 16.65 -15.65
CA GLY A 1029 23.31 16.80 -17.10
C GLY A 1029 22.23 16.04 -17.88
N HIS A 1030 21.41 15.21 -17.21
CA HIS A 1030 20.27 14.46 -17.78
C HIS A 1030 20.62 13.59 -19.00
N ARG A 1031 21.87 13.09 -19.06
CA ARG A 1031 22.36 12.19 -20.13
C ARG A 1031 22.81 10.82 -19.63
N ILE A 1032 22.67 10.55 -18.33
CA ILE A 1032 22.97 9.25 -17.72
C ILE A 1032 21.70 8.40 -17.71
N ASP A 1033 21.80 7.18 -18.23
CA ASP A 1033 20.68 6.24 -18.30
C ASP A 1033 20.58 5.33 -17.08
N LEU A 1034 21.73 4.98 -16.50
CA LEU A 1034 21.86 3.97 -15.46
C LEU A 1034 23.01 4.29 -14.50
N VAL A 1035 22.78 4.11 -13.20
CA VAL A 1035 23.79 4.11 -12.15
C VAL A 1035 23.85 2.73 -11.51
N ILE A 1036 25.03 2.10 -11.51
CA ILE A 1036 25.32 0.92 -10.71
C ILE A 1036 26.13 1.39 -9.50
N ASP A 1037 25.54 1.32 -8.31
CA ASP A 1037 26.20 1.69 -7.05
C ASP A 1037 26.03 0.63 -5.95
N THR A 1038 27.10 -0.12 -5.66
CA THR A 1038 27.07 -1.10 -4.57
C THR A 1038 27.52 -0.44 -3.24
N PRO A 1039 26.67 -0.44 -2.20
CA PRO A 1039 26.92 0.30 -0.98
C PRO A 1039 28.09 -0.27 -0.18
N THR A 1040 29.06 0.58 0.19
CA THR A 1040 30.20 0.21 1.06
C THR A 1040 29.82 0.02 2.54
N GLN A 1041 28.67 0.57 2.97
CA GLN A 1041 28.02 0.50 4.30
C GLN A 1041 26.83 1.49 4.27
N GLY A 1042 25.69 1.16 4.91
CA GLY A 1042 24.47 1.96 4.85
C GLY A 1042 24.38 3.06 5.94
N ARG A 1043 23.55 4.09 5.67
CA ARG A 1043 23.04 5.13 6.60
C ARG A 1043 23.91 6.36 6.88
N ASP A 1044 25.17 6.42 6.45
CA ASP A 1044 25.93 7.70 6.51
C ASP A 1044 25.53 8.62 5.34
N LYS A 1045 24.65 9.58 5.62
CA LYS A 1045 24.14 10.57 4.66
C LYS A 1045 25.23 11.46 4.07
N SER A 1046 26.42 11.51 4.68
CA SER A 1046 27.54 12.33 4.20
C SER A 1046 28.40 11.63 3.13
N ARG A 1047 28.23 10.32 2.92
CA ARG A 1047 29.02 9.57 1.94
C ARG A 1047 28.55 9.83 0.51
N ASP A 1048 29.51 9.97 -0.39
CA ASP A 1048 29.27 10.19 -1.82
C ASP A 1048 28.30 9.16 -2.43
N GLY A 1049 28.43 7.86 -2.11
CA GLY A 1049 27.54 6.82 -2.66
C GLY A 1049 26.07 7.04 -2.31
N PHE A 1050 25.76 7.42 -1.06
CA PHE A 1050 24.39 7.75 -0.66
C PHE A 1050 23.84 8.92 -1.48
N LEU A 1051 24.62 9.99 -1.61
CA LEU A 1051 24.23 11.19 -2.36
C LEU A 1051 24.07 10.92 -3.86
N ILE A 1052 24.94 10.09 -4.46
CA ILE A 1052 24.86 9.67 -5.86
C ILE A 1052 23.55 8.92 -6.11
N ARG A 1053 23.26 7.91 -5.30
CA ARG A 1053 22.03 7.11 -5.38
C ARG A 1053 20.77 7.98 -5.26
N ARG A 1054 20.72 8.84 -4.24
CA ARG A 1054 19.58 9.75 -4.03
C ARG A 1054 19.39 10.71 -5.19
N THR A 1055 20.46 11.35 -5.64
CA THR A 1055 20.36 12.33 -6.73
C THR A 1055 19.95 11.66 -8.03
N ALA A 1056 20.47 10.46 -8.33
CA ALA A 1056 20.10 9.69 -9.51
C ALA A 1056 18.60 9.37 -9.51
N ILE A 1057 18.06 8.80 -8.42
CA ILE A 1057 16.65 8.41 -8.39
C ILE A 1057 15.70 9.62 -8.40
N GLU A 1058 16.05 10.71 -7.70
CA GLU A 1058 15.26 11.95 -7.67
C GLU A 1058 15.28 12.70 -9.02
N THR A 1059 16.29 12.44 -9.85
CA THR A 1059 16.40 12.93 -11.23
C THR A 1059 16.00 11.88 -12.26
N GLY A 1060 15.27 10.84 -11.85
CA GLY A 1060 14.67 9.83 -12.73
C GLY A 1060 15.68 9.01 -13.54
N VAL A 1061 16.92 8.88 -13.06
CA VAL A 1061 17.93 7.94 -13.57
C VAL A 1061 17.76 6.62 -12.85
N ASN A 1062 17.78 5.51 -13.59
CA ASN A 1062 17.66 4.17 -13.01
C ASN A 1062 18.88 3.86 -12.12
N VAL A 1063 18.65 3.28 -10.94
CA VAL A 1063 19.71 2.91 -10.00
C VAL A 1063 19.63 1.42 -9.70
N ILE A 1064 20.74 0.71 -9.82
CA ILE A 1064 20.88 -0.69 -9.43
C ILE A 1064 21.94 -0.79 -8.34
N THR A 1065 21.61 -1.45 -7.23
CA THR A 1065 22.51 -1.59 -6.08
C THR A 1065 23.04 -3.00 -5.85
N ALA A 1066 22.60 -3.97 -6.67
CA ALA A 1066 23.04 -5.36 -6.62
C ALA A 1066 23.64 -5.77 -7.98
N LEU A 1067 24.80 -6.43 -7.95
CA LEU A 1067 25.48 -6.86 -9.17
C LEU A 1067 24.71 -7.97 -9.90
N ASP A 1068 24.00 -8.83 -9.17
CA ASP A 1068 23.17 -9.89 -9.74
C ASP A 1068 22.07 -9.28 -10.65
N THR A 1069 21.36 -8.27 -10.15
CA THR A 1069 20.36 -7.50 -10.92
C THR A 1069 20.99 -6.82 -12.14
N ALA A 1070 22.19 -6.22 -11.99
CA ALA A 1070 22.88 -5.58 -13.10
C ALA A 1070 23.30 -6.59 -14.19
N LYS A 1071 23.70 -7.80 -13.78
CA LYS A 1071 24.02 -8.91 -14.66
C LYS A 1071 22.78 -9.43 -15.39
N ALA A 1072 21.65 -9.52 -14.69
CA ALA A 1072 20.36 -9.87 -15.29
C ALA A 1072 19.93 -8.82 -16.32
N LEU A 1073 20.01 -7.53 -15.99
CA LEU A 1073 19.68 -6.44 -16.92
C LEU A 1073 20.53 -6.47 -18.19
N VAL A 1074 21.85 -6.62 -18.08
CA VAL A 1074 22.67 -6.67 -19.30
C VAL A 1074 22.37 -7.91 -20.14
N THR A 1075 21.95 -9.03 -19.50
CA THR A 1075 21.52 -10.25 -20.19
C THR A 1075 20.24 -10.01 -20.99
N SER A 1076 19.23 -9.33 -20.41
CA SER A 1076 17.99 -9.03 -21.14
C SER A 1076 18.21 -8.08 -22.33
N LEU A 1077 19.26 -7.24 -22.29
CA LEU A 1077 19.58 -6.30 -23.37
C LEU A 1077 20.39 -6.92 -24.52
N GLU A 1078 21.05 -8.06 -24.32
CA GLU A 1078 21.90 -8.69 -25.36
C GLU A 1078 21.10 -9.31 -26.50
N ASP A 1079 19.89 -9.81 -26.24
CA ASP A 1079 19.06 -10.52 -27.22
C ASP A 1079 18.26 -9.59 -28.15
N THR A 1080 18.42 -8.26 -28.00
CA THR A 1080 17.89 -7.23 -28.91
C THR A 1080 16.38 -7.35 -29.20
N TYR A 1081 15.58 -7.63 -28.17
CA TYR A 1081 14.11 -7.65 -28.28
C TYR A 1081 13.58 -6.27 -28.70
N LYS A 1082 12.54 -6.28 -29.54
CA LYS A 1082 11.74 -5.09 -29.83
C LYS A 1082 10.38 -5.24 -29.17
N GLU A 1083 9.89 -4.15 -28.59
CA GLU A 1083 8.61 -4.16 -27.90
C GLU A 1083 7.44 -4.58 -28.81
N ASP A 1084 7.50 -4.32 -30.13
CA ASP A 1084 6.48 -4.66 -31.13
C ASP A 1084 6.50 -6.13 -31.59
N THR A 1085 7.39 -6.95 -31.05
CA THR A 1085 7.54 -8.37 -31.40
C THR A 1085 7.51 -9.30 -30.20
N LEU A 1086 6.96 -8.83 -29.06
CA LEU A 1086 6.93 -9.61 -27.83
C LEU A 1086 5.84 -10.68 -27.89
N GLU A 1087 6.13 -11.89 -27.39
CA GLU A 1087 5.16 -12.99 -27.30
C GLU A 1087 4.03 -12.63 -26.34
N LEU A 1088 2.83 -12.31 -26.83
CA LEU A 1088 1.69 -12.04 -25.94
C LEU A 1088 1.14 -13.33 -25.30
N VAL A 1089 1.24 -13.44 -23.98
CA VAL A 1089 0.72 -14.57 -23.20
C VAL A 1089 -0.63 -14.20 -22.59
N ASP A 1090 -1.67 -14.95 -22.96
CA ASP A 1090 -2.99 -14.84 -22.34
C ASP A 1090 -3.10 -15.87 -21.20
N ILE A 1091 -3.11 -15.35 -19.97
CA ILE A 1091 -3.12 -16.12 -18.73
C ILE A 1091 -4.46 -16.83 -18.52
N ALA A 1092 -5.55 -16.34 -19.11
CA ALA A 1092 -6.85 -17.01 -19.00
C ALA A 1092 -6.90 -18.37 -19.74
N LYS A 1093 -5.95 -18.63 -20.64
CA LYS A 1093 -5.83 -19.88 -21.43
C LYS A 1093 -4.79 -20.86 -20.91
N ILE A 1094 -4.03 -20.49 -19.87
CA ILE A 1094 -3.12 -21.38 -19.14
C ILE A 1094 -3.91 -22.05 -18.02
#